data_AF-A0ABD5RJD0-F1
#
_entry.id   AF-A0ABD5RJD0-F1
#
_cell.length_a   1.000
_cell.length_b   1.000
_cell.length_c   1.000
_cell.angle_alpha   90.00
_cell.angle_beta   90.00
_cell.angle_gamma   90.00
#
_symmetry.space_group_name_H-M   'P 1'
#
loop_
_entity.id
_entity.type
_entity.pdbx_description
1 polymer ?
#
loop_
_entity_poly.entity_id
_entity_poly.type
_entity_poly.pdbx_seq_one_letter_code
_entity_poly.pdbx_strand_id
1 'polypeptide(L)'
;MEVGLVLLWLAAYLALFAVGLPLVAALCPTLADRGAGVAIPAALLLVGFVGWVVGYVAFGWPAILAGLAVLLGASALAVRSGARPDTRVAVETALVFALAFLFLVAVRAVDPAVHPTAGEKFLDFSLLKALLRADRLPPLDPWFAGERVQYYYGGHMLAAMLTKATFTAPRYAYNLALAGFYAMLVTAAYGLAGALADDLPASRTTASAFGAFFVAVASNLATPVRALFDVLPNSVVASLAGLVGASPENWGGSLTAPLSEFTYWGASRVIPGTINEFPLFAFLNGDLHAHMMSTPFMLLGATLALSYYRTPDANRWRRRGLLALVALDAALLAVVNTWSFPTVLGVAWLAVAFAPSDPLTLLSARFGGREPSPLSQGRLQRVRRSLPAWTRTELRWTGGALVVTAVLGLLAVVASISFWSGAASGRSVELVENRSSLWGLLVVHGAFLLVFVPYLVGRARGVLDLGTGRVAALLVAWLGVCLVAWLLGAAVLGLFVPLALAAWLLLRARRSSGLETSFATVLVLAATGVVVLVDLVYLQEEAGPGRMNTVFKTYMQVWVLWAPAAGAALATLVARTTPAPSLADFASADRASFEHVRPGTVLAVLVVLSTSLYGGLAMTDHFTAEPGYYDADSQELYVPEDPTLDATQFVANYHADEAAAIDWLDEKPGQVTIAAAPGWGLYRWTNPESSLTGHMSVAGWAHEIGYRGEETYRARAADADAIFQAGPERRAALLAEYEVDYVYVGPTERDRYGDDVTFETVPGVTVAEQFEGVTVYEVNQSQLQAGNASGS
;
A
#
# COMPACT_ATOMS: atom_id res chain seq x y z
N MET A 1 17.61 -22.90 11.93
CA MET A 1 17.98 -21.57 12.45
C MET A 1 16.89 -20.53 12.18
N GLU A 2 16.19 -20.60 11.06
CA GLU A 2 15.17 -19.62 10.65
C GLU A 2 13.92 -19.57 11.53
N VAL A 3 13.45 -20.70 12.08
CA VAL A 3 12.32 -20.70 13.05
C VAL A 3 12.59 -19.80 14.26
N GLY A 4 13.85 -19.71 14.70
CA GLY A 4 14.24 -18.78 15.76
C GLY A 4 14.04 -17.31 15.36
N LEU A 5 14.34 -16.97 14.11
CA LEU A 5 14.10 -15.63 13.55
C LEU A 5 12.61 -15.31 13.44
N VAL A 6 11.79 -16.29 13.00
CA VAL A 6 10.33 -16.16 12.96
C VAL A 6 9.77 -15.83 14.34
N LEU A 7 10.19 -16.59 15.36
CA LEU A 7 9.77 -16.36 16.75
C LEU A 7 10.26 -15.01 17.28
N LEU A 8 11.48 -14.60 16.94
CA LEU A 8 12.05 -13.32 17.34
C LEU A 8 11.26 -12.14 16.75
N TRP A 9 10.95 -12.17 15.45
CA TRP A 9 10.17 -11.11 14.80
C TRP A 9 8.73 -11.08 15.29
N LEU A 10 8.09 -12.24 15.46
CA LEU A 10 6.77 -12.31 16.08
C LEU A 10 6.78 -11.70 17.49
N ALA A 11 7.79 -12.03 18.30
CA ALA A 11 7.94 -11.45 19.64
C ALA A 11 8.19 -9.94 19.59
N ALA A 12 8.99 -9.44 18.64
CA ALA A 12 9.24 -8.01 18.46
C ALA A 12 7.96 -7.25 18.11
N TYR A 13 7.16 -7.76 17.17
CA TYR A 13 5.86 -7.17 16.84
C TYR A 13 4.87 -7.24 18.01
N LEU A 14 4.81 -8.35 18.74
CA LEU A 14 3.95 -8.47 19.92
C LEU A 14 4.41 -7.57 21.08
N ALA A 15 5.70 -7.28 21.20
CA ALA A 15 6.21 -6.29 22.15
C ALA A 15 5.78 -4.87 21.75
N LEU A 16 5.90 -4.49 20.47
CA LEU A 16 5.37 -3.23 19.96
C LEU A 16 3.85 -3.13 20.16
N PHE A 17 3.12 -4.22 19.93
CA PHE A 17 1.69 -4.32 20.19
C PHE A 17 1.38 -4.04 21.67
N ALA A 18 2.06 -4.72 22.59
CA ALA A 18 1.86 -4.56 24.03
C ALA A 18 2.14 -3.13 24.51
N VAL A 19 3.19 -2.50 24.00
CA VAL A 19 3.53 -1.10 24.31
C VAL A 19 2.56 -0.12 23.63
N GLY A 20 2.09 -0.42 22.44
CA GLY A 20 1.12 0.40 21.69
C GLY A 20 -0.31 0.32 22.24
N LEU A 21 -0.69 -0.77 22.91
CA LEU A 21 -2.05 -1.00 23.43
C LEU A 21 -2.56 0.12 24.36
N PRO A 22 -1.82 0.56 25.41
CA PRO A 22 -2.26 1.67 26.24
C PRO A 22 -2.45 2.98 25.46
N LEU A 23 -1.55 3.25 24.50
CA LEU A 23 -1.62 4.43 23.64
C LEU A 23 -2.91 4.44 22.83
N VAL A 24 -3.21 3.37 22.07
CA VAL A 24 -4.43 3.32 21.27
C VAL A 24 -5.68 3.28 22.13
N ALA A 25 -5.64 2.62 23.30
CA ALA A 25 -6.76 2.62 24.23
C ALA A 25 -7.07 4.02 24.79
N ALA A 26 -6.05 4.87 24.99
CA ALA A 26 -6.23 6.27 25.35
C ALA A 26 -6.82 7.09 24.21
N LEU A 27 -6.44 6.80 22.96
CA LEU A 27 -6.88 7.50 21.75
C LEU A 27 -8.28 7.08 21.28
N CYS A 28 -8.68 5.84 21.52
CA CYS A 28 -9.90 5.22 20.99
C CYS A 28 -10.85 4.63 22.07
N PRO A 29 -11.11 5.29 23.22
CA PRO A 29 -11.87 4.73 24.33
C PRO A 29 -13.36 4.56 24.01
N THR A 30 -13.85 5.17 22.93
CA THR A 30 -15.23 5.06 22.45
C THR A 30 -15.42 3.94 21.42
N LEU A 31 -14.35 3.23 21.05
CA LEU A 31 -14.43 2.09 20.13
C LEU A 31 -14.50 0.81 20.94
N ALA A 32 -15.31 -0.17 20.52
CA ALA A 32 -15.47 -1.43 21.26
C ALA A 32 -14.16 -2.23 21.40
N ASP A 33 -13.23 -2.10 20.46
CA ASP A 33 -11.91 -2.74 20.51
C ASP A 33 -10.83 -1.87 21.16
N ARG A 34 -11.18 -0.64 21.57
CA ARG A 34 -10.25 0.39 22.04
C ARG A 34 -9.06 0.65 21.09
N GLY A 35 -9.24 0.39 19.79
CA GLY A 35 -8.21 0.55 18.77
C GLY A 35 -7.11 -0.52 18.78
N ALA A 36 -7.32 -1.67 19.42
CA ALA A 36 -6.32 -2.73 19.50
C ALA A 36 -5.79 -3.16 18.13
N GLY A 37 -6.64 -3.21 17.09
CA GLY A 37 -6.25 -3.62 15.74
C GLY A 37 -5.15 -2.77 15.09
N VAL A 38 -4.99 -1.52 15.54
CA VAL A 38 -3.99 -0.55 15.02
C VAL A 38 -2.85 -0.26 16.01
N ALA A 39 -2.68 -1.08 17.05
CA ALA A 39 -1.65 -0.84 18.07
C ALA A 39 -0.22 -0.88 17.53
N ILE A 40 0.12 -1.83 16.64
CA ILE A 40 1.45 -1.90 16.02
C ILE A 40 1.65 -0.75 15.03
N PRO A 41 0.72 -0.45 14.09
CA PRO A 41 0.82 0.76 13.26
C PRO A 41 1.00 2.05 14.06
N ALA A 42 0.28 2.22 15.17
CA ALA A 42 0.44 3.41 16.03
C ALA A 42 1.80 3.46 16.73
N ALA A 43 2.33 2.30 17.14
CA ALA A 43 3.68 2.22 17.71
C ALA A 43 4.75 2.57 16.67
N LEU A 44 4.64 2.01 15.45
CA LEU A 44 5.54 2.29 14.35
C LEU A 44 5.38 3.71 13.78
N LEU A 45 4.20 4.34 13.91
CA LEU A 45 4.04 5.75 13.58
C LEU A 45 4.96 6.62 14.45
N LEU A 46 4.97 6.40 15.77
CA LEU A 46 5.82 7.16 16.68
C LEU A 46 7.30 6.82 16.50
N VAL A 47 7.64 5.53 16.48
CA VAL A 47 9.03 5.08 16.33
C VAL A 47 9.60 5.51 14.98
N GLY A 48 8.84 5.31 13.91
CA GLY A 48 9.23 5.64 12.54
C GLY A 48 9.34 7.14 12.31
N PHE A 49 8.35 7.93 12.72
CA PHE A 49 8.41 9.38 12.50
C PHE A 49 9.55 10.03 13.30
N VAL A 50 9.72 9.66 14.57
CA VAL A 50 10.85 10.16 15.38
C VAL A 50 12.18 9.66 14.82
N GLY A 51 12.25 8.39 14.43
CA GLY A 51 13.43 7.79 13.82
C GLY A 51 13.82 8.47 12.50
N TRP A 52 12.84 8.88 11.70
CA TRP A 52 13.05 9.65 10.47
C TRP A 52 13.62 11.04 10.77
N VAL A 53 13.00 11.79 11.70
CA VAL A 53 13.47 13.14 12.09
C VAL A 53 14.88 13.09 12.68
N VAL A 54 15.14 12.18 13.62
CA VAL A 54 16.47 12.00 14.23
C VAL A 54 17.48 11.48 13.20
N GLY A 55 17.03 10.65 12.26
CA GLY A 55 17.83 10.04 11.21
C GLY A 55 18.51 11.05 10.29
N TYR A 56 18.00 12.29 10.16
CA TYR A 56 18.71 13.35 9.44
C TYR A 56 20.06 13.71 10.06
N VAL A 57 20.24 13.49 11.36
CA VAL A 57 21.47 13.77 12.10
C VAL A 57 22.24 12.49 12.42
N ALA A 58 21.53 11.47 12.89
CA ALA A 58 22.10 10.19 13.30
C ALA A 58 21.07 9.05 13.14
N PHE A 59 21.15 8.33 12.02
CA PHE A 59 20.33 7.14 11.77
C PHE A 59 20.92 5.88 12.45
N GLY A 60 20.14 4.79 12.51
CA GLY A 60 20.50 3.58 13.26
C GLY A 60 20.06 3.62 14.72
N TRP A 61 20.92 3.19 15.65
CA TRP A 61 20.57 3.08 17.07
C TRP A 61 20.10 4.38 17.72
N PRO A 62 20.69 5.56 17.46
CA PRO A 62 20.19 6.82 18.03
C PRO A 62 18.73 7.10 17.63
N ALA A 63 18.40 6.93 16.35
CA ALA A 63 17.05 7.06 15.82
C ALA A 63 16.07 6.04 16.43
N ILE A 64 16.47 4.77 16.51
CA ILE A 64 15.65 3.69 17.11
C ILE A 64 15.37 3.98 18.59
N LEU A 65 16.40 4.29 19.38
CA LEU A 65 16.26 4.54 20.82
C LEU A 65 15.42 5.79 21.11
N ALA A 66 15.59 6.86 20.33
CA ALA A 66 14.76 8.06 20.44
C ALA A 66 13.28 7.74 20.16
N GLY A 67 13.00 7.00 19.09
CA GLY A 67 11.64 6.56 18.75
C GLY A 67 11.01 5.69 19.84
N LEU A 68 11.76 4.71 20.35
CA LEU A 68 11.31 3.84 21.45
C LEU A 68 11.08 4.62 22.74
N ALA A 69 11.93 5.60 23.07
CA ALA A 69 11.76 6.45 24.24
C ALA A 69 10.47 7.27 24.16
N VAL A 70 10.16 7.85 23.00
CA VAL A 70 8.91 8.58 22.76
C VAL A 70 7.70 7.64 22.87
N LEU A 71 7.77 6.45 22.27
CA LEU A 71 6.71 5.45 22.35
C LEU A 71 6.44 5.01 23.80
N LEU A 72 7.49 4.65 24.54
CA LEU A 72 7.38 4.22 25.95
C LEU A 72 6.87 5.37 26.83
N GLY A 73 7.33 6.60 26.60
CA GLY A 73 6.85 7.78 27.31
C GLY A 73 5.36 8.05 27.04
N ALA A 74 4.92 7.97 25.78
CA ALA A 74 3.53 8.14 25.40
C ALA A 74 2.63 7.03 25.98
N SER A 75 3.09 5.77 25.95
CA SER A 75 2.40 4.63 26.54
C SER A 75 2.29 4.75 28.07
N ALA A 76 3.38 5.12 28.74
CA ALA A 76 3.37 5.36 30.19
C ALA A 76 2.42 6.52 30.57
N LEU A 77 2.40 7.60 29.79
CA LEU A 77 1.45 8.71 30.00
C LEU A 77 0.00 8.24 29.81
N ALA A 78 -0.27 7.40 28.81
CA ALA A 78 -1.58 6.83 28.58
C ALA A 78 -2.05 5.98 29.78
N VAL A 79 -1.18 5.09 30.29
CA VAL A 79 -1.46 4.29 31.50
C VAL A 79 -1.71 5.19 32.72
N ARG A 80 -0.87 6.21 32.94
CA ARG A 80 -1.05 7.18 34.05
C ARG A 80 -2.33 7.98 33.93
N SER A 81 -2.79 8.23 32.71
CA SER A 81 -4.05 8.92 32.42
C SER A 81 -5.28 7.99 32.57
N GLY A 82 -5.09 6.74 33.00
CA GLY A 82 -6.15 5.78 33.26
C GLY A 82 -6.57 4.94 32.05
N ALA A 83 -5.80 4.93 30.96
CA ALA A 83 -6.07 4.06 29.82
C ALA A 83 -5.97 2.58 30.24
N ARG A 84 -7.02 1.81 29.93
CA ARG A 84 -7.07 0.37 30.23
C ARG A 84 -7.34 -0.39 28.94
N PRO A 85 -6.37 -1.10 28.36
CA PRO A 85 -6.66 -2.01 27.25
C PRO A 85 -7.67 -3.09 27.68
N ASP A 86 -8.52 -3.54 26.77
CA ASP A 86 -9.35 -4.72 26.99
C ASP A 86 -8.48 -5.96 26.73
N THR A 87 -8.21 -6.75 27.77
CA THR A 87 -7.33 -7.92 27.68
C THR A 87 -7.87 -9.00 26.75
N ARG A 88 -9.19 -9.18 26.68
CA ARG A 88 -9.80 -10.20 25.81
C ARG A 88 -9.63 -9.81 24.35
N VAL A 89 -9.94 -8.56 24.02
CA VAL A 89 -9.75 -8.04 22.66
C VAL A 89 -8.27 -7.99 22.30
N ALA A 90 -7.39 -7.66 23.24
CA ALA A 90 -5.95 -7.66 23.02
C ALA A 90 -5.43 -9.07 22.66
N VAL A 91 -5.85 -10.10 23.40
CA VAL A 91 -5.47 -11.50 23.09
C VAL A 91 -6.06 -11.94 21.75
N GLU A 92 -7.34 -11.66 21.49
CA GLU A 92 -7.99 -11.94 20.20
C GLU A 92 -7.21 -11.30 19.04
N THR A 93 -6.86 -10.02 19.15
CA THR A 93 -6.10 -9.29 18.13
C THR A 93 -4.69 -9.83 17.95
N ALA A 94 -4.00 -10.18 19.05
CA ALA A 94 -2.66 -10.77 19.00
C ALA A 94 -2.67 -12.16 18.33
N LEU A 95 -3.72 -12.96 18.54
CA LEU A 95 -3.90 -14.23 17.84
C LEU A 95 -4.15 -14.03 16.34
N VAL A 96 -5.00 -13.07 15.96
CA VAL A 96 -5.21 -12.72 14.55
C VAL A 96 -3.91 -12.24 13.90
N PHE A 97 -3.13 -11.41 14.60
CA PHE A 97 -1.81 -10.99 14.14
C PHE A 97 -0.88 -12.18 13.90
N ALA A 98 -0.75 -13.06 14.89
CA ALA A 98 0.14 -14.21 14.82
C ALA A 98 -0.26 -15.16 13.68
N LEU A 99 -1.55 -15.41 13.49
CA LEU A 99 -2.05 -16.24 12.39
C LEU A 99 -1.76 -15.62 11.02
N ALA A 100 -2.02 -14.32 10.85
CA ALA A 100 -1.72 -13.63 9.59
C ALA A 100 -0.21 -13.56 9.30
N PHE A 101 0.60 -13.32 10.33
CA PHE A 101 2.06 -13.31 10.23
C PHE A 101 2.60 -14.68 9.81
N LEU A 102 2.20 -15.74 10.51
CA LEU A 102 2.63 -17.10 10.21
C LEU A 102 2.12 -17.59 8.85
N PHE A 103 0.92 -17.16 8.44
CA PHE A 103 0.42 -17.42 7.09
C PHE A 103 1.36 -16.85 6.03
N LEU A 104 1.69 -15.55 6.10
CA LEU A 104 2.56 -14.96 5.08
C LEU A 104 4.01 -15.47 5.17
N VAL A 105 4.50 -15.81 6.36
CA VAL A 105 5.78 -16.53 6.51
C VAL A 105 5.75 -17.87 5.76
N ALA A 106 4.67 -18.66 5.87
CA ALA A 106 4.55 -19.94 5.18
C ALA A 106 4.51 -19.76 3.65
N VAL A 107 3.84 -18.71 3.17
CA VAL A 107 3.82 -18.34 1.73
C VAL A 107 5.22 -17.99 1.26
N ARG A 108 5.89 -17.04 1.92
CA ARG A 108 7.23 -16.59 1.49
C ARG A 108 8.32 -17.62 1.73
N ALA A 109 8.08 -18.67 2.52
CA ALA A 109 9.04 -19.73 2.71
C ALA A 109 9.24 -20.61 1.47
N VAL A 110 8.25 -20.68 0.56
CA VAL A 110 8.35 -21.48 -0.67
C VAL A 110 8.77 -20.68 -1.91
N ASP A 111 8.63 -19.35 -1.84
CA ASP A 111 9.20 -18.39 -2.78
C ASP A 111 9.74 -17.23 -1.95
N PRO A 112 11.03 -17.23 -1.55
CA PRO A 112 11.60 -16.13 -0.75
C PRO A 112 12.30 -15.06 -1.60
N ALA A 113 12.58 -15.34 -2.87
CA ALA A 113 13.63 -14.70 -3.64
C ALA A 113 13.36 -13.22 -3.96
N VAL A 114 14.37 -12.37 -3.79
CA VAL A 114 14.37 -10.96 -4.23
C VAL A 114 14.99 -10.80 -5.62
N HIS A 115 14.49 -11.55 -6.59
CA HIS A 115 14.99 -11.49 -7.96
C HIS A 115 14.45 -10.26 -8.74
N PRO A 116 15.11 -9.85 -9.84
CA PRO A 116 14.71 -8.71 -10.65
C PRO A 116 13.38 -8.83 -11.38
N THR A 117 13.01 -10.05 -11.75
CA THR A 117 11.93 -10.28 -12.71
C THR A 117 10.56 -10.15 -12.03
N ALA A 118 9.57 -9.71 -12.80
CA ALA A 118 8.15 -9.72 -12.38
C ALA A 118 7.83 -8.98 -11.06
N GLY A 119 8.58 -7.92 -10.72
CA GLY A 119 8.34 -7.11 -9.51
C GLY A 119 9.46 -6.10 -9.26
N GLU A 120 9.36 -5.36 -8.16
CA GLU A 120 10.38 -4.37 -7.76
C GLU A 120 11.24 -4.86 -6.57
N LYS A 121 11.27 -6.17 -6.30
CA LYS A 121 12.03 -6.77 -5.19
C LYS A 121 13.51 -6.36 -5.14
N PHE A 122 14.15 -6.19 -6.29
CA PHE A 122 15.55 -5.73 -6.38
C PHE A 122 15.72 -4.29 -5.90
N LEU A 123 14.81 -3.39 -6.29
CA LEU A 123 14.74 -2.02 -5.76
C LEU A 123 14.46 -2.05 -4.25
N ASP A 124 13.48 -2.84 -3.83
CA ASP A 124 13.07 -2.85 -2.43
C ASP A 124 14.18 -3.42 -1.52
N PHE A 125 14.91 -4.43 -1.97
CA PHE A 125 16.07 -4.97 -1.26
C PHE A 125 17.26 -4.01 -1.27
N SER A 126 17.53 -3.32 -2.40
CA SER A 126 18.60 -2.33 -2.48
C SER A 126 18.37 -1.16 -1.53
N LEU A 127 17.14 -0.65 -1.44
CA LEU A 127 16.75 0.39 -0.48
C LEU A 127 16.92 -0.08 0.97
N LEU A 128 16.51 -1.31 1.29
CA LEU A 128 16.73 -1.90 2.61
C LEU A 128 18.22 -1.93 2.95
N LYS A 129 19.07 -2.40 2.04
CA LYS A 129 20.52 -2.47 2.23
C LYS A 129 21.16 -1.09 2.36
N ALA A 130 20.78 -0.14 1.52
CA ALA A 130 21.24 1.26 1.58
C ALA A 130 20.93 1.90 2.94
N LEU A 131 19.72 1.70 3.45
CA LEU A 131 19.30 2.18 4.77
C LEU A 131 20.08 1.51 5.90
N LEU A 132 20.42 0.24 5.77
CA LEU A 132 21.22 -0.46 6.77
C LEU A 132 22.66 0.07 6.85
N ARG A 133 23.22 0.53 5.72
CA ARG A 133 24.53 1.19 5.63
C ARG A 133 24.50 2.68 6.02
N ALA A 134 23.34 3.32 5.96
CA ALA A 134 23.24 4.75 6.18
C ALA A 134 23.48 5.18 7.65
N ASP A 135 24.32 6.20 7.81
CA ASP A 135 24.49 6.92 9.09
C ASP A 135 23.56 8.13 9.19
N ARG A 136 23.02 8.61 8.06
CA ARG A 136 22.08 9.75 7.98
C ARG A 136 21.06 9.56 6.86
N LEU A 137 19.89 10.17 7.02
CA LEU A 137 18.81 10.17 6.03
C LEU A 137 18.76 11.48 5.20
N PRO A 138 18.30 11.42 3.95
CA PRO A 138 18.04 10.21 3.14
C PRO A 138 19.33 9.40 2.88
N PRO A 139 19.25 8.07 2.70
CA PRO A 139 20.43 7.26 2.41
C PRO A 139 21.08 7.66 1.07
N LEU A 140 22.35 7.28 0.87
CA LEU A 140 22.98 7.35 -0.43
C LEU A 140 22.29 6.39 -1.40
N ASP A 141 22.25 6.78 -2.67
CA ASP A 141 21.57 6.05 -3.72
C ASP A 141 22.41 4.86 -4.21
N PRO A 142 21.93 3.61 -4.12
CA PRO A 142 22.66 2.45 -4.64
C PRO A 142 22.89 2.49 -6.15
N TRP A 143 22.08 3.25 -6.89
CA TRP A 143 22.08 3.23 -8.35
C TRP A 143 22.54 4.55 -8.97
N PHE A 144 22.98 5.51 -8.16
CA PHE A 144 23.46 6.79 -8.65
C PHE A 144 24.53 7.38 -7.72
N ALA A 145 25.78 6.98 -7.93
CA ALA A 145 26.90 7.33 -7.05
C ALA A 145 27.02 8.83 -6.76
N GLY A 146 27.28 9.14 -5.48
CA GLY A 146 27.41 10.49 -4.93
C GLY A 146 26.09 11.18 -4.58
N GLU A 147 24.95 10.63 -5.02
CA GLU A 147 23.64 11.23 -4.79
C GLU A 147 22.86 10.54 -3.66
N ARG A 148 21.81 11.23 -3.17
CA ARG A 148 20.86 10.66 -2.23
C ARG A 148 19.64 10.13 -2.95
N VAL A 149 18.99 9.11 -2.36
CA VAL A 149 17.75 8.51 -2.86
C VAL A 149 16.65 9.56 -3.03
N GLN A 150 16.06 9.63 -4.23
CA GLN A 150 14.92 10.49 -4.58
C GLN A 150 13.58 9.74 -4.67
N TYR A 151 13.47 8.66 -3.90
CA TYR A 151 12.27 7.82 -3.82
C TYR A 151 11.63 7.83 -2.42
N TYR A 152 10.39 7.33 -2.32
CA TYR A 152 9.80 7.03 -1.02
C TYR A 152 10.50 5.80 -0.42
N TYR A 153 11.08 5.94 0.77
CA TYR A 153 11.84 4.88 1.45
C TYR A 153 11.33 4.62 2.87
N GLY A 154 10.24 5.28 3.29
CA GLY A 154 9.79 5.27 4.68
C GLY A 154 9.38 3.89 5.19
N GLY A 155 8.79 3.05 4.33
CA GLY A 155 8.47 1.67 4.70
C GLY A 155 9.72 0.79 4.83
N HIS A 156 10.66 0.91 3.90
CA HIS A 156 11.98 0.25 3.99
C HIS A 156 12.78 0.73 5.21
N MET A 157 12.63 2.00 5.60
CA MET A 157 13.23 2.55 6.82
C MET A 157 12.66 1.87 8.08
N LEU A 158 11.34 1.68 8.15
CA LEU A 158 10.72 0.91 9.24
C LEU A 158 11.24 -0.53 9.27
N ALA A 159 11.36 -1.18 8.10
CA ALA A 159 11.94 -2.52 7.99
C ALA A 159 13.40 -2.52 8.48
N ALA A 160 14.25 -1.60 8.01
CA ALA A 160 15.64 -1.47 8.42
C ALA A 160 15.82 -1.23 9.92
N MET A 161 14.94 -0.42 10.53
CA MET A 161 14.93 -0.20 11.98
C MET A 161 14.62 -1.49 12.75
N LEU A 162 13.65 -2.28 12.29
CA LEU A 162 13.32 -3.59 12.88
C LEU A 162 14.43 -4.62 12.66
N THR A 163 15.06 -4.63 11.48
CA THR A 163 16.22 -5.45 11.16
C THR A 163 17.38 -5.18 12.11
N LYS A 164 17.73 -3.90 12.33
CA LYS A 164 18.77 -3.50 13.30
C LYS A 164 18.37 -3.86 14.73
N ALA A 165 17.12 -3.58 15.14
CA ALA A 165 16.64 -3.84 16.50
C ALA A 165 16.61 -5.33 16.86
N THR A 166 16.43 -6.21 15.87
CA THR A 166 16.40 -7.67 16.05
C THR A 166 17.73 -8.35 15.72
N PHE A 167 18.75 -7.60 15.28
CA PHE A 167 20.04 -8.17 14.83
C PHE A 167 19.87 -9.25 13.75
N THR A 168 18.88 -9.08 12.87
CA THR A 168 18.58 -10.06 11.82
C THR A 168 19.36 -9.72 10.55
N ALA A 169 19.91 -10.73 9.87
CA ALA A 169 20.56 -10.52 8.58
C ALA A 169 19.52 -10.07 7.52
N PRO A 170 19.86 -9.14 6.60
CA PRO A 170 18.90 -8.54 5.67
C PRO A 170 18.18 -9.56 4.80
N ARG A 171 18.91 -10.61 4.38
CA ARG A 171 18.39 -11.72 3.57
C ARG A 171 17.19 -12.44 4.21
N TYR A 172 17.10 -12.49 5.54
CA TYR A 172 15.92 -13.04 6.23
C TYR A 172 14.90 -11.95 6.60
N ALA A 173 15.40 -10.75 6.93
CA ALA A 173 14.57 -9.66 7.42
C ALA A 173 13.55 -9.16 6.38
N TYR A 174 13.88 -9.23 5.08
CA TYR A 174 12.99 -8.80 4.01
C TYR A 174 11.61 -9.51 4.06
N ASN A 175 11.61 -10.86 4.05
CA ASN A 175 10.38 -11.65 4.09
C ASN A 175 9.66 -11.55 5.45
N LEU A 176 10.40 -11.40 6.55
CA LEU A 176 9.81 -11.22 7.89
C LEU A 176 9.16 -9.84 8.06
N ALA A 177 9.73 -8.79 7.46
CA ALA A 177 9.13 -7.46 7.42
C ALA A 177 7.85 -7.47 6.57
N LEU A 178 7.88 -8.14 5.41
CA LEU A 178 6.71 -8.31 4.54
C LEU A 178 5.56 -9.00 5.30
N ALA A 179 5.85 -10.11 5.99
CA ALA A 179 4.91 -10.81 6.89
C ALA A 179 4.33 -9.89 7.97
N GLY A 180 5.16 -9.02 8.56
CA GLY A 180 4.72 -8.03 9.54
C GLY A 180 3.74 -7.00 8.95
N PHE A 181 4.03 -6.44 7.79
CA PHE A 181 3.14 -5.46 7.13
C PHE A 181 1.79 -6.06 6.76
N TYR A 182 1.76 -7.31 6.27
CA TYR A 182 0.52 -8.03 6.03
C TYR A 182 -0.28 -8.25 7.31
N ALA A 183 0.36 -8.76 8.36
CA ALA A 183 -0.31 -9.02 9.63
C ALA A 183 -0.88 -7.72 10.25
N MET A 184 -0.16 -6.61 10.14
CA MET A 184 -0.64 -5.30 10.56
C MET A 184 -1.86 -4.83 9.75
N LEU A 185 -1.87 -5.04 8.43
CA LEU A 185 -3.04 -4.74 7.59
C LEU A 185 -4.26 -5.55 8.01
N VAL A 186 -4.09 -6.87 8.21
CA VAL A 186 -5.15 -7.78 8.63
C VAL A 186 -5.73 -7.36 9.98
N THR A 187 -4.90 -7.08 11.00
CA THR A 187 -5.41 -6.65 12.31
C THR A 187 -6.03 -5.27 12.27
N ALA A 188 -5.52 -4.35 11.47
CA ALA A 188 -6.09 -3.02 11.32
C ALA A 188 -7.49 -3.08 10.67
N ALA A 189 -7.66 -3.91 9.64
CA ALA A 189 -8.96 -4.15 9.02
C ALA A 189 -9.93 -4.87 9.98
N TYR A 190 -9.44 -5.88 10.71
CA TYR A 190 -10.18 -6.61 11.74
C TYR A 190 -10.72 -5.68 12.83
N GLY A 191 -9.86 -4.83 13.41
CA GLY A 191 -10.23 -3.88 14.47
C GLY A 191 -11.19 -2.81 13.97
N LEU A 192 -10.87 -2.17 12.84
CA LEU A 192 -11.71 -1.10 12.28
C LEU A 192 -13.10 -1.62 11.88
N ALA A 193 -13.21 -2.78 11.24
CA ALA A 193 -14.52 -3.35 10.89
C ALA A 193 -15.37 -3.67 12.13
N GLY A 194 -14.73 -4.17 13.20
CA GLY A 194 -15.38 -4.39 14.49
C GLY A 194 -15.88 -3.09 15.12
N ALA A 195 -15.04 -2.05 15.14
CA ALA A 195 -15.41 -0.73 15.66
C ALA A 195 -16.55 -0.08 14.85
N LEU A 196 -16.56 -0.27 13.52
CA LEU A 196 -17.64 0.21 12.65
C LEU A 196 -18.99 -0.46 12.95
N ALA A 197 -18.98 -1.68 13.47
CA ALA A 197 -20.19 -2.42 13.81
C ALA A 197 -20.90 -1.89 15.06
N ASP A 198 -20.25 -1.08 15.91
CA ASP A 198 -20.86 -0.56 17.14
C ASP A 198 -22.13 0.27 16.89
N ASP A 199 -22.19 0.98 15.75
CA ASP A 199 -23.33 1.83 15.34
C ASP A 199 -24.27 1.10 14.35
N LEU A 200 -24.13 -0.24 14.23
CA LEU A 200 -24.86 -1.07 13.28
C LEU A 200 -25.50 -2.26 13.98
N PRO A 201 -26.62 -2.80 13.46
CA PRO A 201 -27.19 -4.03 13.98
C PRO A 201 -26.38 -5.24 13.47
N ALA A 202 -25.12 -5.34 13.91
CA ALA A 202 -24.15 -6.35 13.49
C ALA A 202 -23.30 -6.81 14.69
N SER A 203 -22.86 -8.08 14.66
CA SER A 203 -21.89 -8.57 15.63
C SER A 203 -20.50 -8.02 15.33
N ARG A 204 -19.81 -7.49 16.36
CA ARG A 204 -18.41 -7.05 16.28
C ARG A 204 -17.53 -8.12 15.66
N THR A 205 -17.58 -9.34 16.20
CA THR A 205 -16.74 -10.47 15.74
C THR A 205 -17.01 -10.83 14.29
N THR A 206 -18.28 -10.84 13.85
CA THR A 206 -18.62 -11.13 12.45
C THR A 206 -18.13 -10.03 11.51
N ALA A 207 -18.29 -8.76 11.88
CA ALA A 207 -17.78 -7.64 11.10
C ALA A 207 -16.25 -7.66 11.03
N SER A 208 -15.57 -7.90 12.16
CA SER A 208 -14.13 -8.05 12.23
C SER A 208 -13.60 -9.18 11.35
N ALA A 209 -14.26 -10.35 11.40
CA ALA A 209 -13.89 -11.50 10.56
C ALA A 209 -14.04 -11.19 9.06
N PHE A 210 -15.15 -10.58 8.64
CA PHE A 210 -15.31 -10.18 7.23
C PHE A 210 -14.35 -9.07 6.82
N GLY A 211 -14.07 -8.10 7.68
CA GLY A 211 -13.09 -7.04 7.41
C GLY A 211 -11.69 -7.61 7.19
N ALA A 212 -11.25 -8.54 8.04
CA ALA A 212 -10.01 -9.28 7.87
C ALA A 212 -10.02 -10.13 6.59
N PHE A 213 -11.11 -10.85 6.31
CA PHE A 213 -11.25 -11.67 5.10
C PHE A 213 -11.02 -10.87 3.81
N PHE A 214 -11.60 -9.67 3.72
CA PHE A 214 -11.48 -8.82 2.52
C PHE A 214 -10.04 -8.38 2.22
N VAL A 215 -9.16 -8.29 3.22
CA VAL A 215 -7.74 -7.97 2.98
C VAL A 215 -6.85 -9.21 3.02
N ALA A 216 -7.22 -10.25 3.75
CA ALA A 216 -6.37 -11.43 3.91
C ALA A 216 -6.48 -12.40 2.74
N VAL A 217 -7.68 -12.60 2.20
CA VAL A 217 -7.99 -13.70 1.28
C VAL A 217 -8.72 -13.24 0.02
N ALA A 218 -9.64 -12.28 0.14
CA ALA A 218 -10.52 -11.93 -0.96
C ALA A 218 -9.77 -11.34 -2.18
N SER A 219 -10.20 -11.73 -3.37
CA SER A 219 -9.82 -11.18 -4.66
C SER A 219 -10.94 -10.41 -5.33
N ASN A 220 -10.63 -9.76 -6.45
CA ASN A 220 -11.65 -9.27 -7.36
C ASN A 220 -12.40 -10.43 -8.06
N LEU A 221 -13.34 -10.10 -8.96
CA LEU A 221 -14.20 -11.09 -9.61
C LEU A 221 -13.60 -11.69 -10.89
N ALA A 222 -12.32 -11.48 -11.22
CA ALA A 222 -11.74 -11.95 -12.47
C ALA A 222 -11.75 -13.49 -12.55
N THR A 223 -11.20 -14.16 -11.55
CA THR A 223 -11.15 -15.63 -11.47
C THR A 223 -12.53 -16.30 -11.41
N PRO A 224 -13.51 -15.85 -10.59
CA PRO A 224 -14.84 -16.47 -10.62
C PRO A 224 -15.60 -16.20 -11.93
N VAL A 225 -15.39 -15.07 -12.61
CA VAL A 225 -15.96 -14.84 -13.94
C VAL A 225 -15.34 -15.81 -14.96
N ARG A 226 -14.03 -16.03 -14.91
CA ARG A 226 -13.34 -17.01 -15.76
C ARG A 226 -13.87 -18.44 -15.52
N ALA A 227 -13.98 -18.85 -14.26
CA ALA A 227 -14.54 -20.16 -13.91
C ALA A 227 -16.00 -20.33 -14.36
N LEU A 228 -16.78 -19.24 -14.38
CA LEU A 228 -18.13 -19.25 -14.94
C LEU A 228 -18.11 -19.41 -16.47
N PHE A 229 -17.20 -18.75 -17.18
CA PHE A 229 -17.08 -18.89 -18.63
C PHE A 229 -16.68 -20.31 -19.05
N ASP A 230 -15.83 -20.99 -18.27
CA ASP A 230 -15.43 -22.38 -18.51
C ASP A 230 -16.58 -23.38 -18.50
N VAL A 231 -17.64 -23.12 -17.72
CA VAL A 231 -18.81 -24.02 -17.62
C VAL A 231 -19.93 -23.64 -18.58
N LEU A 232 -19.86 -22.49 -19.25
CA LEU A 232 -20.88 -22.01 -20.18
C LEU A 232 -20.59 -22.46 -21.63
N PRO A 233 -21.63 -22.64 -22.47
CA PRO A 233 -21.42 -22.96 -23.88
C PRO A 233 -20.64 -21.84 -24.60
N ASN A 234 -19.70 -22.21 -25.49
CA ASN A 234 -18.87 -21.26 -26.24
C ASN A 234 -19.66 -20.17 -26.99
N SER A 235 -20.87 -20.48 -27.48
CA SER A 235 -21.75 -19.50 -28.14
C SER A 235 -22.27 -18.42 -27.19
N VAL A 236 -22.51 -18.80 -25.93
CA VAL A 236 -22.91 -17.86 -24.86
C VAL A 236 -21.71 -17.03 -24.45
N VAL A 237 -20.55 -17.65 -24.24
CA VAL A 237 -19.30 -16.95 -23.91
C VAL A 237 -18.95 -15.95 -25.01
N ALA A 238 -18.98 -16.34 -26.29
CA ALA A 238 -18.70 -15.43 -27.41
C ALA A 238 -19.69 -14.25 -27.48
N SER A 239 -20.97 -14.51 -27.20
CA SER A 239 -22.01 -13.47 -27.18
C SER A 239 -21.82 -12.49 -26.02
N LEU A 240 -21.49 -13.01 -24.83
CA LEU A 240 -21.16 -12.19 -23.66
C LEU A 240 -19.86 -11.41 -23.89
N ALA A 241 -18.78 -12.07 -24.33
CA ALA A 241 -17.50 -11.46 -24.67
C ALA A 241 -17.65 -10.30 -25.67
N GLY A 242 -18.47 -10.49 -26.71
CA GLY A 242 -18.81 -9.45 -27.68
C GLY A 242 -19.58 -8.28 -27.07
N LEU A 243 -20.57 -8.55 -26.21
CA LEU A 243 -21.34 -7.53 -25.48
C LEU A 243 -20.47 -6.71 -24.51
N VAL A 244 -19.44 -7.35 -23.94
CA VAL A 244 -18.58 -6.74 -22.91
C VAL A 244 -17.29 -6.14 -23.45
N GLY A 245 -17.04 -6.27 -24.76
CA GLY A 245 -15.78 -5.83 -25.37
C GLY A 245 -14.56 -6.62 -24.90
N ALA A 246 -14.77 -7.82 -24.34
CA ALA A 246 -13.72 -8.76 -23.95
C ALA A 246 -13.25 -9.57 -25.16
N SER A 247 -12.79 -8.89 -26.21
CA SER A 247 -12.00 -9.55 -27.25
C SER A 247 -10.64 -9.96 -26.67
N PRO A 248 -10.01 -11.02 -27.20
CA PRO A 248 -8.63 -11.39 -26.84
C PRO A 248 -7.66 -10.22 -26.98
N GLU A 249 -7.90 -9.32 -27.95
CA GLU A 249 -7.12 -8.11 -28.23
C GLU A 249 -7.22 -7.04 -27.13
N ASN A 250 -8.37 -6.92 -26.45
CA ASN A 250 -8.60 -5.89 -25.42
C ASN A 250 -8.24 -6.35 -24.00
N TRP A 251 -8.20 -7.65 -23.74
CA TRP A 251 -8.04 -8.23 -22.40
C TRP A 251 -6.86 -9.19 -22.30
N GLY A 252 -5.95 -9.18 -23.28
CA GLY A 252 -4.80 -10.08 -23.36
C GLY A 252 -5.19 -11.56 -23.29
N GLY A 253 -6.39 -11.92 -23.76
CA GLY A 253 -6.96 -13.26 -23.64
C GLY A 253 -7.32 -13.73 -22.22
N SER A 254 -6.93 -13.04 -21.14
CA SER A 254 -6.92 -13.64 -19.79
C SER A 254 -8.29 -13.91 -19.16
N LEU A 255 -9.33 -13.13 -19.47
CA LEU A 255 -10.66 -13.30 -18.83
C LEU A 255 -11.49 -14.40 -19.51
N THR A 256 -11.28 -14.62 -20.80
CA THR A 256 -11.95 -15.64 -21.62
C THR A 256 -11.10 -16.90 -21.80
N ALA A 257 -9.85 -16.88 -21.33
CA ALA A 257 -8.97 -18.04 -21.37
C ALA A 257 -9.52 -19.15 -20.43
N PRO A 258 -9.39 -20.43 -20.80
CA PRO A 258 -9.79 -21.55 -19.96
C PRO A 258 -9.13 -21.50 -18.58
N LEU A 259 -9.80 -21.86 -17.50
CA LEU A 259 -9.24 -21.89 -16.13
C LEU A 259 -8.01 -22.79 -16.01
N SER A 260 -7.82 -23.76 -16.92
CA SER A 260 -6.59 -24.56 -17.02
C SER A 260 -5.33 -23.74 -17.33
N GLU A 261 -5.49 -22.54 -17.90
CA GLU A 261 -4.39 -21.58 -18.14
C GLU A 261 -4.36 -20.49 -17.04
N PHE A 262 -4.80 -20.82 -15.83
CA PHE A 262 -4.82 -19.86 -14.72
C PHE A 262 -3.40 -19.33 -14.46
N THR A 263 -3.32 -18.02 -14.28
CA THR A 263 -2.11 -17.34 -13.80
C THR A 263 -2.53 -16.39 -12.70
N TYR A 264 -1.74 -16.31 -11.63
CA TYR A 264 -2.04 -15.38 -10.55
C TYR A 264 -1.97 -13.90 -11.03
N TRP A 265 -1.21 -13.63 -12.10
CA TRP A 265 -1.10 -12.33 -12.79
C TRP A 265 -2.40 -11.84 -13.42
N GLY A 266 -3.17 -12.73 -14.07
CA GLY A 266 -4.33 -12.32 -14.86
C GLY A 266 -5.38 -11.52 -14.07
N ALA A 267 -5.55 -11.85 -12.79
CA ALA A 267 -6.49 -11.15 -11.91
C ALA A 267 -6.07 -9.70 -11.59
N SER A 268 -4.81 -9.31 -11.80
CA SER A 268 -4.31 -7.96 -11.53
C SER A 268 -4.26 -7.04 -12.75
N ARG A 269 -4.64 -7.55 -13.95
CA ARG A 269 -4.52 -6.86 -15.25
C ARG A 269 -5.87 -6.76 -15.97
N VAL A 270 -6.94 -6.54 -15.21
CA VAL A 270 -8.35 -6.49 -15.69
C VAL A 270 -8.64 -5.23 -16.54
N ILE A 271 -8.22 -4.04 -16.08
CA ILE A 271 -8.41 -2.79 -16.82
C ILE A 271 -7.19 -2.57 -17.73
N PRO A 272 -7.37 -2.43 -19.07
CA PRO A 272 -6.26 -2.34 -20.01
C PRO A 272 -5.31 -1.17 -19.74
N GLY A 273 -4.00 -1.39 -19.91
CA GLY A 273 -2.95 -0.39 -19.69
C GLY A 273 -2.78 0.02 -18.22
N THR A 274 -3.34 -0.74 -17.28
CA THR A 274 -3.27 -0.44 -15.84
C THR A 274 -3.04 -1.69 -15.00
N ILE A 275 -2.67 -1.47 -13.76
CA ILE A 275 -2.50 -2.50 -12.73
C ILE A 275 -3.61 -2.32 -11.69
N ASN A 276 -4.35 -3.39 -11.36
CA ASN A 276 -5.50 -3.38 -10.46
C ASN A 276 -5.36 -4.45 -9.37
N GLU A 277 -4.29 -4.32 -8.60
CA GLU A 277 -3.93 -5.25 -7.54
C GLU A 277 -4.83 -5.13 -6.30
N PHE A 278 -4.91 -6.24 -5.58
CA PHE A 278 -5.58 -6.37 -4.29
C PHE A 278 -4.59 -7.01 -3.29
N PRO A 279 -4.82 -6.89 -1.98
CA PRO A 279 -3.80 -7.21 -0.98
C PRO A 279 -3.18 -8.61 -1.12
N LEU A 280 -3.98 -9.68 -1.24
CA LEU A 280 -3.44 -11.04 -1.36
C LEU A 280 -2.51 -11.18 -2.57
N PHE A 281 -2.87 -10.62 -3.73
CA PHE A 281 -2.00 -10.61 -4.91
C PHE A 281 -0.65 -9.97 -4.59
N ALA A 282 -0.67 -8.75 -4.02
CA ALA A 282 0.54 -7.96 -3.84
C ALA A 282 1.49 -8.63 -2.82
N PHE A 283 0.94 -9.16 -1.72
CA PHE A 283 1.72 -9.88 -0.71
C PHE A 283 2.18 -11.26 -1.18
N LEU A 284 1.44 -11.91 -2.09
CA LEU A 284 1.90 -13.13 -2.77
C LEU A 284 3.08 -12.84 -3.69
N ASN A 285 3.04 -11.72 -4.44
CA ASN A 285 4.12 -11.32 -5.35
C ASN A 285 5.44 -11.13 -4.60
N GLY A 286 5.39 -10.59 -3.38
CA GLY A 286 6.55 -10.52 -2.50
C GLY A 286 7.34 -9.22 -2.55
N ASP A 287 6.83 -8.17 -3.19
CA ASP A 287 7.47 -6.87 -3.18
C ASP A 287 7.28 -6.21 -1.81
N LEU A 288 8.37 -5.78 -1.16
CA LEU A 288 8.30 -4.96 0.04
C LEU A 288 8.05 -3.51 -0.37
N HIS A 289 6.97 -3.30 -1.12
CA HIS A 289 6.76 -2.08 -1.87
C HIS A 289 5.93 -1.05 -1.11
N ALA A 290 6.17 0.22 -1.40
CA ALA A 290 5.62 1.37 -0.68
C ALA A 290 4.09 1.37 -0.54
N HIS A 291 3.37 1.11 -1.64
CA HIS A 291 1.92 1.13 -1.62
C HIS A 291 1.35 0.06 -0.68
N MET A 292 1.99 -1.11 -0.58
CA MET A 292 1.62 -2.19 0.34
C MET A 292 1.93 -1.82 1.79
N MET A 293 3.14 -1.33 2.05
CA MET A 293 3.59 -0.93 3.39
C MET A 293 2.80 0.26 3.95
N SER A 294 2.18 1.08 3.08
CA SER A 294 1.35 2.21 3.50
C SER A 294 -0.02 1.82 4.03
N THR A 295 -0.53 0.64 3.67
CA THR A 295 -1.92 0.24 3.94
C THR A 295 -2.29 0.13 5.43
N PRO A 296 -1.42 -0.35 6.36
CA PRO A 296 -1.78 -0.37 7.78
C PRO A 296 -1.90 1.03 8.39
N PHE A 297 -1.10 1.99 7.90
CA PHE A 297 -1.15 3.39 8.33
C PHE A 297 -2.40 4.10 7.78
N MET A 298 -2.84 3.79 6.55
CA MET A 298 -4.13 4.28 6.07
C MET A 298 -5.30 3.87 6.97
N LEU A 299 -5.29 2.63 7.47
CA LEU A 299 -6.29 2.14 8.41
C LEU A 299 -6.13 2.71 9.83
N LEU A 300 -4.90 3.04 10.24
CA LEU A 300 -4.65 3.84 11.44
C LEU A 300 -5.31 5.22 11.30
N GLY A 301 -5.04 5.96 10.22
CA GLY A 301 -5.67 7.26 9.94
C GLY A 301 -7.20 7.19 9.91
N ALA A 302 -7.78 6.15 9.28
CA ALA A 302 -9.22 5.92 9.30
C ALA A 302 -9.77 5.62 10.71
N THR A 303 -9.03 4.88 11.53
CA THR A 303 -9.40 4.58 12.92
C THR A 303 -9.34 5.82 13.81
N LEU A 304 -8.31 6.65 13.65
CA LEU A 304 -8.21 7.95 14.33
C LEU A 304 -9.33 8.90 13.91
N ALA A 305 -9.68 8.90 12.62
CA ALA A 305 -10.80 9.67 12.09
C ALA A 305 -12.15 9.19 12.64
N LEU A 306 -12.35 7.87 12.81
CA LEU A 306 -13.52 7.29 13.48
C LEU A 306 -13.58 7.69 14.97
N SER A 307 -12.46 7.63 15.68
CA SER A 307 -12.38 8.07 17.07
C SER A 307 -12.72 9.57 17.20
N TYR A 308 -12.24 10.40 16.26
CA TYR A 308 -12.61 11.81 16.17
C TYR A 308 -14.11 11.97 15.92
N TYR A 309 -14.66 11.18 14.98
CA TYR A 309 -16.07 11.21 14.58
C TYR A 309 -17.01 10.93 15.77
N ARG A 310 -16.61 10.02 16.67
CA ARG A 310 -17.36 9.66 17.89
C ARG A 310 -17.07 10.55 19.09
N THR A 311 -15.99 11.32 19.08
CA THR A 311 -15.64 12.17 20.23
C THR A 311 -16.62 13.36 20.33
N PRO A 312 -17.32 13.57 21.47
CA PRO A 312 -18.28 14.67 21.61
C PRO A 312 -17.66 16.07 21.46
N ASP A 313 -18.46 17.04 21.01
CA ASP A 313 -18.08 18.45 20.81
C ASP A 313 -17.46 19.10 22.06
N ALA A 314 -17.92 18.69 23.24
CA ALA A 314 -17.42 19.18 24.51
C ALA A 314 -15.91 18.93 24.70
N ASN A 315 -15.39 17.83 24.14
CA ASN A 315 -13.99 17.43 24.29
C ASN A 315 -13.12 17.91 23.12
N ARG A 316 -13.05 19.23 22.92
CA ARG A 316 -12.32 19.85 21.79
C ARG A 316 -10.85 19.49 21.73
N TRP A 317 -10.17 19.38 22.88
CA TRP A 317 -8.75 19.09 22.91
C TRP A 317 -8.44 17.69 22.40
N ARG A 318 -9.24 16.70 22.81
CA ARG A 318 -9.14 15.33 22.28
C ARG A 318 -9.35 15.30 20.76
N ARG A 319 -10.37 16.01 20.26
CA ARG A 319 -10.64 16.10 18.82
C ARG A 319 -9.48 16.70 18.03
N ARG A 320 -8.90 17.80 18.54
CA ARG A 320 -7.70 18.42 17.95
C ARG A 320 -6.51 17.47 17.98
N GLY A 321 -6.29 16.79 19.11
CA GLY A 321 -5.21 15.81 19.26
C GLY A 321 -5.33 14.65 18.26
N LEU A 322 -6.53 14.10 18.07
CA LEU A 322 -6.78 13.05 17.08
C LEU A 322 -6.50 13.53 15.65
N LEU A 323 -6.94 14.72 15.28
CA LEU A 323 -6.64 15.28 13.95
C LEU A 323 -5.16 15.63 13.77
N ALA A 324 -4.46 16.06 14.83
CA ALA A 324 -3.02 16.28 14.80
C ALA A 324 -2.26 14.96 14.59
N LEU A 325 -2.73 13.86 15.18
CA LEU A 325 -2.17 12.53 14.92
C LEU A 325 -2.47 12.05 13.49
N VAL A 326 -3.62 12.38 12.92
CA VAL A 326 -3.89 12.14 11.49
C VAL A 326 -2.94 12.95 10.60
N ALA A 327 -2.61 14.19 10.97
CA ALA A 327 -1.62 14.98 10.24
C ALA A 327 -0.20 14.39 10.37
N LEU A 328 0.15 13.84 11.54
CA LEU A 328 1.42 13.12 11.76
C LEU A 328 1.49 11.83 10.91
N ASP A 329 0.40 11.07 10.89
CA ASP A 329 0.24 9.87 10.06
C ASP A 329 0.34 10.20 8.57
N ALA A 330 -0.30 11.28 8.12
CA ALA A 330 -0.13 11.81 6.77
C ALA A 330 1.33 12.20 6.48
N ALA A 331 2.02 12.84 7.42
CA ALA A 331 3.43 13.21 7.25
C ALA A 331 4.33 11.97 7.07
N LEU A 332 4.12 10.91 7.86
CA LEU A 332 4.82 9.63 7.68
C LEU A 332 4.45 8.99 6.34
N LEU A 333 3.17 8.97 5.98
CA LEU A 333 2.69 8.44 4.70
C LEU A 333 3.32 9.15 3.50
N ALA A 334 3.65 10.45 3.59
CA ALA A 334 4.37 11.14 2.52
C ALA A 334 5.69 10.44 2.18
N VAL A 335 6.41 9.96 3.20
CA VAL A 335 7.71 9.29 3.10
C VAL A 335 7.57 7.79 2.82
N VAL A 336 6.53 7.14 3.34
CA VAL A 336 6.26 5.71 3.10
C VAL A 336 5.71 5.48 1.70
N ASN A 337 4.70 6.24 1.30
CA ASN A 337 4.08 6.21 -0.03
C ASN A 337 3.33 7.52 -0.29
N THR A 338 3.95 8.44 -1.03
CA THR A 338 3.39 9.77 -1.30
C THR A 338 1.99 9.74 -1.91
N TRP A 339 1.63 8.66 -2.62
CA TRP A 339 0.30 8.46 -3.21
C TRP A 339 -0.81 8.28 -2.16
N SER A 340 -0.49 7.82 -0.95
CA SER A 340 -1.46 7.63 0.14
C SER A 340 -1.72 8.91 0.93
N PHE A 341 -0.87 9.93 0.79
CA PHE A 341 -0.96 11.21 1.50
C PHE A 341 -2.31 11.94 1.27
N PRO A 342 -2.82 12.10 0.03
CA PRO A 342 -4.08 12.79 -0.18
C PRO A 342 -5.29 12.02 0.38
N THR A 343 -5.23 10.69 0.34
CA THR A 343 -6.35 9.83 0.71
C THR A 343 -6.64 9.86 2.20
N VAL A 344 -5.62 9.84 3.05
CA VAL A 344 -5.83 9.95 4.50
C VAL A 344 -6.42 11.32 4.88
N LEU A 345 -6.00 12.40 4.21
CA LEU A 345 -6.60 13.73 4.38
C LEU A 345 -8.03 13.79 3.86
N GLY A 346 -8.35 13.10 2.76
CA GLY A 346 -9.71 12.95 2.25
C GLY A 346 -10.64 12.24 3.22
N VAL A 347 -10.18 11.16 3.86
CA VAL A 347 -10.91 10.47 4.94
C VAL A 347 -11.12 11.40 6.14
N ALA A 348 -10.09 12.16 6.54
CA ALA A 348 -10.19 13.15 7.61
C ALA A 348 -11.21 14.25 7.28
N TRP A 349 -11.20 14.75 6.04
CA TRP A 349 -12.15 15.75 5.57
C TRP A 349 -13.58 15.26 5.66
N LEU A 350 -13.86 14.04 5.17
CA LEU A 350 -15.19 13.45 5.28
C LEU A 350 -15.60 13.21 6.74
N ALA A 351 -14.68 12.74 7.58
CA ALA A 351 -14.92 12.57 9.01
C ALA A 351 -15.31 13.90 9.67
N VAL A 352 -14.60 14.99 9.35
CA VAL A 352 -14.92 16.33 9.84
C VAL A 352 -16.23 16.85 9.27
N ALA A 353 -16.48 16.65 7.98
CA ALA A 353 -17.67 17.14 7.29
C ALA A 353 -18.96 16.48 7.79
N PHE A 354 -18.89 15.20 8.19
CA PHE A 354 -20.06 14.40 8.59
C PHE A 354 -20.16 14.11 10.09
N ALA A 355 -19.16 14.52 10.89
CA ALA A 355 -19.26 14.48 12.34
C ALA A 355 -20.52 15.27 12.80
N PRO A 356 -21.13 14.90 13.94
CA PRO A 356 -22.29 15.64 14.48
C PRO A 356 -22.02 17.12 14.78
N SER A 357 -20.75 17.47 14.83
CA SER A 357 -20.19 18.64 15.47
C SER A 357 -19.78 19.70 14.47
N ASP A 358 -19.74 20.95 14.92
CA ASP A 358 -19.28 22.05 14.06
C ASP A 358 -17.79 22.02 13.77
N PRO A 359 -17.34 21.83 12.50
CA PRO A 359 -15.93 21.88 12.14
C PRO A 359 -15.24 23.15 12.60
N LEU A 360 -15.93 24.30 12.55
CA LEU A 360 -15.35 25.59 12.91
C LEU A 360 -15.09 25.73 14.42
N THR A 361 -15.73 24.90 15.26
CA THR A 361 -15.41 24.85 16.70
C THR A 361 -14.01 24.32 16.97
N LEU A 362 -13.41 23.60 16.01
CA LEU A 362 -12.02 23.18 16.08
C LEU A 362 -11.04 24.35 15.98
N LEU A 363 -11.39 25.40 15.24
CA LEU A 363 -10.57 26.60 15.09
C LEU A 363 -10.75 27.53 16.29
N SER A 364 -12.00 27.88 16.62
CA SER A 364 -12.29 28.71 17.79
C SER A 364 -13.69 28.45 18.34
N ALA A 365 -13.80 28.45 19.67
CA ALA A 365 -15.07 28.40 20.39
C ALA A 365 -16.03 29.52 19.97
N ARG A 366 -15.49 30.67 19.54
CA ARG A 366 -16.27 31.86 19.13
C ARG A 366 -17.04 31.65 17.82
N PHE A 367 -16.65 30.68 17.01
CA PHE A 367 -17.36 30.34 15.78
C PHE A 367 -18.57 29.42 16.02
N GLY A 368 -18.65 28.74 17.17
CA GLY A 368 -19.78 27.91 17.53
C GLY A 368 -21.04 28.76 17.82
N GLY A 369 -22.15 28.45 17.15
CA GLY A 369 -23.48 28.95 17.52
C GLY A 369 -23.78 30.44 17.27
N ARG A 370 -22.86 31.27 16.75
CA ARG A 370 -23.16 32.67 16.40
C ARG A 370 -23.58 32.81 14.94
N GLU A 371 -24.81 33.27 14.70
CA GLU A 371 -25.05 34.10 13.52
C GLU A 371 -24.18 35.37 13.66
N PRO A 372 -23.42 35.74 12.61
CA PRO A 372 -22.57 36.93 12.69
C PRO A 372 -23.41 38.18 12.98
N SER A 373 -22.85 39.08 13.80
CA SER A 373 -23.55 40.28 14.27
C SER A 373 -24.08 41.12 13.08
N PRO A 374 -25.23 41.81 13.21
CA PRO A 374 -25.80 42.64 12.15
C PRO A 374 -24.90 43.78 11.64
N LEU A 375 -23.80 44.06 12.35
CA LEU A 375 -22.92 45.22 12.15
C LEU A 375 -21.72 44.93 11.23
N SER A 376 -21.46 43.68 10.83
CA SER A 376 -20.45 43.37 9.81
C SER A 376 -21.12 43.27 8.43
N GLN A 377 -21.44 44.40 7.79
CA GLN A 377 -22.23 44.42 6.56
C GLN A 377 -21.38 44.35 5.27
N GLY A 378 -20.92 43.15 4.90
CA GLY A 378 -20.30 42.88 3.59
C GLY A 378 -21.31 42.44 2.53
N ARG A 379 -21.04 42.73 1.24
CA ARG A 379 -21.85 42.29 0.07
C ARG A 379 -22.04 40.76 0.04
N LEU A 380 -21.02 40.00 0.43
CA LEU A 380 -21.04 38.53 0.56
C LEU A 380 -22.06 38.02 1.59
N GLN A 381 -22.33 38.79 2.64
CA GLN A 381 -23.21 38.38 3.74
C GLN A 381 -24.69 38.49 3.38
N ARG A 382 -25.03 39.44 2.49
CA ARG A 382 -26.37 39.56 1.88
C ARG A 382 -26.68 38.38 0.96
N VAL A 383 -25.76 38.03 0.07
CA VAL A 383 -25.88 36.85 -0.83
C VAL A 383 -25.99 35.56 -0.03
N ARG A 384 -25.22 35.43 1.07
CA ARG A 384 -25.30 34.24 1.92
C ARG A 384 -26.66 34.11 2.61
N ARG A 385 -27.35 35.21 2.95
CA ARG A 385 -28.68 35.18 3.59
C ARG A 385 -29.82 34.89 2.61
N SER A 386 -29.65 35.15 1.31
CA SER A 386 -30.65 34.80 0.29
C SER A 386 -30.68 33.30 -0.06
N LEU A 387 -29.70 32.51 0.41
CA LEU A 387 -29.66 31.07 0.19
C LEU A 387 -30.60 30.30 1.13
N PRO A 388 -31.20 29.18 0.68
CA PRO A 388 -31.96 28.28 1.53
C PRO A 388 -31.17 27.83 2.78
N ALA A 389 -31.86 27.59 3.89
CA ALA A 389 -31.23 27.21 5.17
C ALA A 389 -30.38 25.94 5.07
N TRP A 390 -30.82 24.96 4.27
CA TRP A 390 -30.06 23.74 4.01
C TRP A 390 -28.75 24.04 3.25
N THR A 391 -28.78 24.88 2.23
CA THR A 391 -27.59 25.28 1.46
C THR A 391 -26.59 26.03 2.33
N ARG A 392 -27.06 26.93 3.21
CA ARG A 392 -26.20 27.63 4.17
C ARG A 392 -25.51 26.68 5.15
N THR A 393 -26.22 25.64 5.56
CA THR A 393 -25.69 24.58 6.44
C THR A 393 -24.62 23.77 5.72
N GLU A 394 -24.91 23.28 4.51
CA GLU A 394 -23.96 22.49 3.72
C GLU A 394 -22.67 23.27 3.45
N LEU A 395 -22.78 24.53 3.02
CA LEU A 395 -21.61 25.39 2.83
C LEU A 395 -20.79 25.58 4.11
N ARG A 396 -21.44 25.65 5.28
CA ARG A 396 -20.76 25.78 6.58
C ARG A 396 -20.02 24.49 6.96
N TRP A 397 -20.65 23.32 6.79
CA TRP A 397 -20.04 22.02 7.09
C TRP A 397 -18.92 21.67 6.13
N THR A 398 -19.23 21.66 4.85
CA THR A 398 -18.29 21.28 3.79
C THR A 398 -17.12 22.28 3.72
N GLY A 399 -17.42 23.58 3.77
CA GLY A 399 -16.39 24.63 3.78
C GLY A 399 -15.58 24.66 5.08
N GLY A 400 -16.21 24.47 6.24
CA GLY A 400 -15.51 24.40 7.53
C GLY A 400 -14.58 23.19 7.63
N ALA A 401 -15.04 22.03 7.14
CA ALA A 401 -14.22 20.82 7.05
C ALA A 401 -13.03 21.01 6.09
N LEU A 402 -13.24 21.70 4.97
CA LEU A 402 -12.17 22.03 4.02
C LEU A 402 -11.08 22.90 4.69
N VAL A 403 -11.47 23.95 5.41
CA VAL A 403 -10.51 24.82 6.13
C VAL A 403 -9.73 24.03 7.18
N VAL A 404 -10.42 23.22 8.00
CA VAL A 404 -9.76 22.38 9.00
C VAL A 404 -8.76 21.43 8.34
N THR A 405 -9.18 20.73 7.28
CA THR A 405 -8.32 19.75 6.60
C THR A 405 -7.16 20.42 5.87
N ALA A 406 -7.34 21.63 5.32
CA ALA A 406 -6.25 22.41 4.74
C ALA A 406 -5.17 22.75 5.79
N VAL A 407 -5.58 23.07 7.03
CA VAL A 407 -4.63 23.24 8.15
C VAL A 407 -3.92 21.93 8.48
N LEU A 408 -4.63 20.79 8.49
CA LEU A 408 -4.01 19.48 8.72
C LEU A 408 -3.01 19.13 7.62
N GLY A 409 -3.36 19.37 6.35
CA GLY A 409 -2.48 19.17 5.21
C GLY A 409 -1.23 20.05 5.30
N LEU A 410 -1.39 21.32 5.67
CA LEU A 410 -0.25 22.22 5.90
C LEU A 410 0.66 21.69 7.03
N LEU A 411 0.08 21.27 8.15
CA LEU A 411 0.85 20.69 9.26
C LEU A 411 1.60 19.42 8.83
N ALA A 412 0.96 18.56 8.04
CA ALA A 412 1.57 17.34 7.52
C ALA A 412 2.72 17.66 6.56
N VAL A 413 2.53 18.59 5.63
CA VAL A 413 3.59 19.04 4.70
C VAL A 413 4.75 19.70 5.45
N VAL A 414 4.48 20.54 6.46
CA VAL A 414 5.53 21.15 7.29
C VAL A 414 6.27 20.07 8.06
N ALA A 415 5.57 19.09 8.62
CA ALA A 415 6.16 17.98 9.35
C ALA A 415 7.01 17.06 8.44
N SER A 416 6.72 16.99 7.14
CA SER A 416 7.49 16.21 6.17
C SER A 416 8.28 17.06 5.15
N ILE A 417 8.54 18.34 5.44
CA ILE A 417 9.07 19.30 4.45
C ILE A 417 10.41 18.86 3.85
N SER A 418 11.27 18.27 4.67
CA SER A 418 12.59 17.77 4.27
C SER A 418 12.53 16.60 3.29
N PHE A 419 11.39 15.89 3.21
CA PHE A 419 11.14 14.88 2.17
C PHE A 419 10.74 15.57 0.86
N TRP A 420 9.79 16.50 0.91
CA TRP A 420 9.29 17.20 -0.28
C TRP A 420 10.36 18.02 -1.01
N SER A 421 11.39 18.48 -0.31
CA SER A 421 12.51 19.21 -0.93
C SER A 421 13.45 18.31 -1.75
N GLY A 422 13.44 16.99 -1.54
CA GLY A 422 14.30 16.03 -2.24
C GLY A 422 13.55 15.02 -3.10
N ALA A 423 12.21 14.98 -3.02
CA ALA A 423 11.40 14.06 -3.80
C ALA A 423 11.29 14.53 -5.27
N ALA A 424 11.31 13.56 -6.20
CA ALA A 424 11.21 13.81 -7.64
C ALA A 424 10.01 14.70 -8.02
N SER A 425 10.24 15.72 -8.85
CA SER A 425 9.29 16.79 -9.17
C SER A 425 8.83 16.83 -10.65
N GLY A 426 8.74 15.69 -11.32
CA GLY A 426 8.40 15.56 -12.75
C GLY A 426 6.94 15.20 -13.08
N ARG A 427 5.98 15.39 -12.15
CA ARG A 427 4.59 14.94 -12.34
C ARG A 427 3.65 16.04 -12.84
N SER A 428 2.82 15.73 -13.83
CA SER A 428 1.71 16.58 -14.29
C SER A 428 0.36 15.92 -14.03
N VAL A 429 -0.70 16.72 -13.83
CA VAL A 429 -2.08 16.23 -13.76
C VAL A 429 -2.68 16.25 -15.15
N GLU A 430 -3.13 15.10 -15.63
CA GLU A 430 -3.73 14.95 -16.97
C GLU A 430 -5.15 14.38 -16.89
N LEU A 431 -5.93 14.62 -17.94
CA LEU A 431 -7.28 14.07 -18.07
C LEU A 431 -7.22 12.68 -18.70
N VAL A 432 -8.03 11.76 -18.19
CA VAL A 432 -8.14 10.42 -18.77
C VAL A 432 -8.90 10.48 -20.10
N GLU A 433 -8.23 10.14 -21.19
CA GLU A 433 -8.84 10.02 -22.52
C GLU A 433 -9.68 8.74 -22.65
N ASN A 434 -9.09 7.59 -22.31
CA ASN A 434 -9.75 6.28 -22.34
C ASN A 434 -10.16 5.83 -20.94
N ARG A 435 -11.43 6.07 -20.60
CA ARG A 435 -12.01 5.71 -19.29
C ARG A 435 -12.17 4.20 -19.13
N SER A 436 -12.26 3.76 -17.88
CA SER A 436 -12.47 2.34 -17.59
C SER A 436 -13.80 1.84 -18.15
N SER A 437 -13.77 0.65 -18.76
CA SER A 437 -14.98 -0.01 -19.24
C SER A 437 -15.90 -0.38 -18.07
N LEU A 438 -17.21 -0.47 -18.34
CA LEU A 438 -18.19 -0.94 -17.35
C LEU A 438 -17.77 -2.29 -16.75
N TRP A 439 -17.30 -3.20 -17.59
CA TRP A 439 -16.93 -4.55 -17.20
C TRP A 439 -15.63 -4.61 -16.42
N GLY A 440 -14.62 -3.82 -16.80
CA GLY A 440 -13.42 -3.67 -15.98
C GLY A 440 -13.76 -3.22 -14.57
N LEU A 441 -14.62 -2.21 -14.44
CA LEU A 441 -15.07 -1.71 -13.14
C LEU A 441 -15.88 -2.74 -12.34
N LEU A 442 -16.78 -3.49 -13.00
CA LEU A 442 -17.57 -4.54 -12.34
C LEU A 442 -16.71 -5.74 -11.94
N VAL A 443 -15.69 -6.10 -12.71
CA VAL A 443 -14.78 -7.20 -12.35
C VAL A 443 -13.88 -6.78 -11.17
N VAL A 444 -13.29 -5.58 -11.22
CA VAL A 444 -12.40 -5.09 -10.15
C VAL A 444 -13.17 -4.80 -8.85
N HIS A 445 -14.33 -4.13 -8.92
CA HIS A 445 -15.03 -3.60 -7.74
C HIS A 445 -16.40 -4.24 -7.46
N GLY A 446 -16.86 -5.18 -8.31
CA GLY A 446 -18.22 -5.72 -8.23
C GLY A 446 -18.54 -6.42 -6.92
N ALA A 447 -17.59 -7.12 -6.31
CA ALA A 447 -17.77 -7.74 -5.00
C ALA A 447 -18.16 -6.71 -3.92
N PHE A 448 -17.54 -5.53 -3.94
CA PHE A 448 -17.90 -4.43 -3.05
C PHE A 448 -19.26 -3.83 -3.38
N LEU A 449 -19.58 -3.65 -4.68
CA LEU A 449 -20.90 -3.16 -5.10
C LEU A 449 -22.04 -4.11 -4.67
N LEU A 450 -21.82 -5.42 -4.77
CA LEU A 450 -22.75 -6.46 -4.30
C LEU A 450 -23.04 -6.35 -2.80
N VAL A 451 -22.12 -5.80 -2.01
CA VAL A 451 -22.32 -5.55 -0.57
C VAL A 451 -22.89 -4.16 -0.31
N PHE A 452 -22.33 -3.12 -0.92
CA PHE A 452 -22.68 -1.73 -0.62
C PHE A 452 -24.04 -1.31 -1.13
N VAL A 453 -24.46 -1.76 -2.32
CA VAL A 453 -25.78 -1.43 -2.87
C VAL A 453 -26.90 -1.92 -1.94
N PRO A 454 -27.00 -3.22 -1.58
CA PRO A 454 -28.05 -3.66 -0.67
C PRO A 454 -27.93 -3.06 0.74
N TYR A 455 -26.71 -2.82 1.22
CA TYR A 455 -26.48 -2.13 2.50
C TYR A 455 -27.05 -0.70 2.49
N LEU A 456 -26.71 0.12 1.48
CA LEU A 456 -27.20 1.50 1.37
C LEU A 456 -28.70 1.55 1.08
N VAL A 457 -29.24 0.64 0.26
CA VAL A 457 -30.69 0.51 0.06
C VAL A 457 -31.39 0.17 1.38
N GLY A 458 -30.86 -0.79 2.14
CA GLY A 458 -31.38 -1.17 3.45
C GLY A 458 -31.33 -0.03 4.45
N ARG A 459 -30.33 0.86 4.38
CA ARG A 459 -30.28 2.09 5.17
C ARG A 459 -31.27 3.14 4.69
N ALA A 460 -31.35 3.37 3.38
CA ALA A 460 -32.25 4.34 2.78
C ALA A 460 -33.72 4.06 3.10
N ARG A 461 -34.13 2.78 3.08
CA ARG A 461 -35.46 2.38 3.53
C ARG A 461 -35.77 2.81 4.96
N GLY A 462 -34.83 2.61 5.88
CA GLY A 462 -35.02 2.98 7.28
C GLY A 462 -34.94 4.49 7.56
N VAL A 463 -34.01 5.19 6.89
CA VAL A 463 -33.75 6.63 7.14
C VAL A 463 -34.74 7.53 6.41
N LEU A 464 -35.16 7.15 5.21
CA LEU A 464 -36.00 7.97 4.32
C LEU A 464 -37.45 7.44 4.19
N ASP A 465 -37.81 6.41 4.97
CA ASP A 465 -39.12 5.75 4.95
C ASP A 465 -39.60 5.40 3.51
N LEU A 466 -38.69 4.78 2.74
CA LEU A 466 -38.94 4.43 1.35
C LEU A 466 -39.62 3.07 1.24
N GLY A 467 -40.87 3.05 0.78
CA GLY A 467 -41.58 1.83 0.41
C GLY A 467 -40.91 1.09 -0.77
N THR A 468 -41.18 -0.21 -0.89
CA THR A 468 -40.58 -1.12 -1.89
C THR A 468 -40.66 -0.60 -3.33
N GLY A 469 -41.81 -0.02 -3.72
CA GLY A 469 -42.01 0.52 -5.07
C GLY A 469 -41.11 1.72 -5.39
N ARG A 470 -40.89 2.64 -4.42
CA ARG A 470 -39.97 3.77 -4.61
C ARG A 470 -38.51 3.31 -4.73
N VAL A 471 -38.13 2.32 -3.93
CA VAL A 471 -36.78 1.73 -4.02
C VAL A 471 -36.59 1.05 -5.38
N ALA A 472 -37.57 0.27 -5.86
CA ALA A 472 -37.50 -0.33 -7.17
C ALA A 472 -37.37 0.73 -8.27
N ALA A 473 -38.16 1.82 -8.21
CA ALA A 473 -38.07 2.92 -9.16
C ALA A 473 -36.69 3.62 -9.14
N LEU A 474 -36.10 3.86 -7.97
CA LEU A 474 -34.76 4.43 -7.84
C LEU A 474 -33.68 3.51 -8.40
N LEU A 475 -33.80 2.19 -8.17
CA LEU A 475 -32.87 1.21 -8.74
C LEU A 475 -33.00 1.13 -10.26
N VAL A 476 -34.22 1.13 -10.80
CA VAL A 476 -34.45 1.18 -12.25
C VAL A 476 -33.89 2.49 -12.85
N ALA A 477 -34.11 3.62 -12.20
CA ALA A 477 -33.53 4.90 -12.61
C ALA A 477 -31.99 4.85 -12.60
N TRP A 478 -31.40 4.26 -11.56
CA TRP A 478 -29.95 4.08 -11.47
C TRP A 478 -29.41 3.18 -12.59
N LEU A 479 -30.08 2.06 -12.88
CA LEU A 479 -29.75 1.20 -14.02
C LEU A 479 -29.86 1.95 -15.36
N GLY A 480 -30.87 2.81 -15.51
CA GLY A 480 -31.00 3.70 -16.66
C GLY A 480 -29.83 4.69 -16.78
N VAL A 481 -29.40 5.30 -15.67
CA VAL A 481 -28.21 6.16 -15.63
C VAL A 481 -26.94 5.38 -15.96
N CYS A 482 -26.79 4.16 -15.45
CA CYS A 482 -25.67 3.27 -15.79
C CYS A 482 -25.63 2.96 -17.28
N LEU A 483 -26.79 2.63 -17.87
CA LEU A 483 -26.91 2.36 -19.30
C LEU A 483 -26.51 3.58 -20.14
N VAL A 484 -27.07 4.76 -19.84
CA VAL A 484 -26.74 6.00 -20.55
C VAL A 484 -25.26 6.35 -20.39
N ALA A 485 -24.73 6.30 -19.17
CA ALA A 485 -23.33 6.61 -18.89
C ALA A 485 -22.38 5.63 -19.59
N TRP A 486 -22.73 4.35 -19.64
CA TRP A 486 -21.97 3.34 -20.38
C TRP A 486 -21.97 3.62 -21.89
N LEU A 487 -23.13 3.92 -22.48
CA LEU A 487 -23.25 4.29 -23.90
C LEU A 487 -22.45 5.55 -24.26
N LEU A 488 -22.18 6.43 -23.29
CA LEU A 488 -21.37 7.65 -23.44
C LEU A 488 -19.89 7.45 -23.09
N GLY A 489 -19.41 6.22 -22.84
CA GLY A 489 -18.02 5.98 -22.45
C GLY A 489 -17.66 6.56 -21.07
N ALA A 490 -18.63 6.63 -20.16
CA ALA A 490 -18.49 7.23 -18.83
C ALA A 490 -19.03 6.29 -17.72
N ALA A 491 -18.82 4.99 -17.85
CA ALA A 491 -19.38 3.95 -16.97
C ALA A 491 -19.09 4.20 -15.48
N VAL A 492 -17.89 4.71 -15.15
CA VAL A 492 -17.53 5.09 -13.78
C VAL A 492 -18.51 6.08 -13.17
N LEU A 493 -18.99 7.06 -13.96
CA LEU A 493 -19.92 8.08 -13.49
C LEU A 493 -21.29 7.45 -13.22
N GLY A 494 -21.73 6.55 -14.09
CA GLY A 494 -23.01 5.84 -13.92
C GLY A 494 -23.04 4.94 -12.68
N LEU A 495 -21.95 4.20 -12.42
CA LEU A 495 -21.87 3.29 -11.29
C LEU A 495 -21.64 4.03 -9.96
N PHE A 496 -20.64 4.89 -9.90
CA PHE A 496 -20.08 5.35 -8.64
C PHE A 496 -20.59 6.73 -8.21
N VAL A 497 -21.02 7.62 -9.12
CA VAL A 497 -21.61 8.91 -8.71
C VAL A 497 -22.95 8.72 -7.99
N PRO A 498 -23.91 7.91 -8.48
CA PRO A 498 -25.14 7.64 -7.74
C PRO A 498 -24.89 6.95 -6.39
N LEU A 499 -23.90 6.05 -6.32
CA LEU A 499 -23.48 5.43 -5.06
C LEU A 499 -22.95 6.47 -4.06
N ALA A 500 -22.05 7.36 -4.51
CA ALA A 500 -21.52 8.46 -3.72
C ALA A 500 -22.62 9.44 -3.26
N LEU A 501 -23.53 9.80 -4.16
CA LEU A 501 -24.68 10.66 -3.85
C LEU A 501 -25.60 10.00 -2.83
N ALA A 502 -25.91 8.71 -2.97
CA ALA A 502 -26.71 7.98 -2.00
C ALA A 502 -26.04 7.97 -0.62
N ALA A 503 -24.74 7.65 -0.56
CA ALA A 503 -23.96 7.70 0.68
C ALA A 503 -23.95 9.11 1.31
N TRP A 504 -23.69 10.15 0.51
CA TRP A 504 -23.71 11.55 0.93
C TRP A 504 -25.07 11.97 1.51
N LEU A 505 -26.15 11.69 0.78
CA LEU A 505 -27.51 12.03 1.19
C LEU A 505 -27.91 11.31 2.48
N LEU A 506 -27.56 10.02 2.62
CA LEU A 506 -27.81 9.26 3.85
C LEU A 506 -27.04 9.82 5.05
N LEU A 507 -25.80 10.26 4.85
CA LEU A 507 -25.02 10.91 5.89
C LEU A 507 -25.62 12.28 6.30
N ARG A 508 -26.30 12.98 5.38
CA ARG A 508 -26.97 14.27 5.67
C ARG A 508 -28.39 14.15 6.22
N ALA A 509 -29.13 13.09 5.87
CA ALA A 509 -30.48 12.83 6.35
C ALA A 509 -30.57 12.62 7.89
N ARG A 510 -29.41 12.49 8.56
CA ARG A 510 -29.19 12.42 10.01
C ARG A 510 -30.04 13.39 10.85
N ARG A 511 -30.26 14.61 10.38
CA ARG A 511 -30.80 15.69 11.24
C ARG A 511 -32.28 15.57 11.57
N SER A 512 -33.03 14.72 10.87
CA SER A 512 -34.49 14.61 11.03
C SER A 512 -34.97 13.30 11.68
N SER A 513 -34.18 12.23 11.67
CA SER A 513 -34.67 10.87 12.00
C SER A 513 -34.07 10.21 13.24
N GLY A 514 -33.06 10.81 13.90
CA GLY A 514 -32.47 10.26 15.13
C GLY A 514 -31.70 8.95 14.97
N LEU A 515 -31.60 8.40 13.76
CA LEU A 515 -30.85 7.18 13.43
C LEU A 515 -29.36 7.50 13.21
N GLU A 516 -28.47 6.69 13.80
CA GLU A 516 -27.02 6.92 13.80
C GLU A 516 -26.40 6.87 12.40
N THR A 517 -25.63 7.91 12.07
CA THR A 517 -24.76 7.94 10.90
C THR A 517 -23.56 7.04 11.12
N SER A 518 -23.43 5.99 10.29
CA SER A 518 -22.31 5.06 10.39
C SER A 518 -21.11 5.56 9.61
N PHE A 519 -19.96 5.56 10.26
CA PHE A 519 -18.68 5.83 9.63
C PHE A 519 -18.33 4.81 8.52
N ALA A 520 -18.95 3.63 8.49
CA ALA A 520 -18.81 2.70 7.36
C ALA A 520 -19.28 3.36 6.05
N THR A 521 -20.35 4.15 6.09
CA THR A 521 -20.82 4.92 4.92
C THR A 521 -19.86 6.05 4.55
N VAL A 522 -19.12 6.61 5.52
CA VAL A 522 -18.04 7.59 5.25
C VAL A 522 -16.91 6.93 4.46
N LEU A 523 -16.48 5.73 4.84
CA LEU A 523 -15.45 4.98 4.11
C LEU A 523 -15.92 4.53 2.72
N VAL A 524 -17.19 4.11 2.58
CA VAL A 524 -17.79 3.84 1.26
C VAL A 524 -17.67 5.08 0.37
N LEU A 525 -18.08 6.25 0.86
CA LEU A 525 -18.01 7.52 0.12
C LEU A 525 -16.56 7.91 -0.20
N ALA A 526 -15.63 7.75 0.74
CA ALA A 526 -14.22 8.11 0.57
C ALA A 526 -13.59 7.36 -0.62
N ALA A 527 -13.65 6.03 -0.59
CA ALA A 527 -13.04 5.21 -1.64
C ALA A 527 -13.84 5.25 -2.95
N THR A 528 -15.17 5.48 -2.92
CA THR A 528 -15.95 5.77 -4.14
C THR A 528 -15.46 7.06 -4.81
N GLY A 529 -15.16 8.09 -4.02
CA GLY A 529 -14.58 9.34 -4.51
C GLY A 529 -13.23 9.14 -5.18
N VAL A 530 -12.37 8.28 -4.63
CA VAL A 530 -11.08 7.91 -5.23
C VAL A 530 -11.29 7.21 -6.58
N VAL A 531 -12.18 6.21 -6.67
CA VAL A 531 -12.49 5.53 -7.95
C VAL A 531 -12.94 6.51 -9.01
N VAL A 532 -13.86 7.43 -8.68
CA VAL A 532 -14.33 8.45 -9.63
C VAL A 532 -13.19 9.39 -10.02
N LEU A 533 -12.35 9.82 -9.06
CA LEU A 533 -11.27 10.76 -9.31
C LEU A 533 -10.26 10.20 -10.30
N VAL A 534 -9.78 8.97 -10.09
CA VAL A 534 -8.68 8.39 -10.88
C VAL A 534 -9.09 7.91 -12.27
N ASP A 535 -10.40 7.79 -12.51
CA ASP A 535 -10.94 7.55 -13.84
C ASP A 535 -11.23 8.86 -14.60
N LEU A 536 -11.07 10.01 -13.95
CA LEU A 536 -11.22 11.34 -14.56
C LEU A 536 -9.87 12.03 -14.77
N VAL A 537 -8.98 11.94 -13.78
CA VAL A 537 -7.65 12.55 -13.79
C VAL A 537 -6.60 11.55 -13.35
N TYR A 538 -5.39 11.69 -13.88
CA TYR A 538 -4.24 10.90 -13.45
C TYR A 538 -2.98 11.74 -13.35
N LEU A 539 -1.99 11.23 -12.62
CA LEU A 539 -0.66 11.81 -12.59
C LEU A 539 0.19 11.13 -13.66
N GLN A 540 0.60 11.90 -14.67
CA GLN A 540 1.58 11.49 -15.67
C GLN A 540 2.96 11.63 -15.04
N GLU A 541 3.76 10.55 -15.13
CA GLU A 541 5.14 10.50 -14.64
C GLU A 541 6.00 9.66 -15.59
N GLU A 542 7.31 9.89 -15.60
CA GLU A 542 8.24 9.13 -16.46
C GLU A 542 8.43 7.67 -16.00
N ALA A 543 8.08 7.37 -14.74
CA ALA A 543 8.21 6.04 -14.14
C ALA A 543 7.16 5.02 -14.62
N GLY A 544 6.21 5.40 -15.47
CA GLY A 544 5.22 4.47 -16.00
C GLY A 544 4.30 5.07 -17.06
N PRO A 545 3.78 4.26 -18.00
CA PRO A 545 2.96 4.77 -19.09
C PRO A 545 1.56 5.19 -18.62
N GLY A 546 1.11 6.36 -19.10
CA GLY A 546 -0.25 6.88 -18.89
C GLY A 546 -0.70 6.84 -17.43
N ARG A 547 -1.90 6.30 -17.19
CA ARG A 547 -2.48 6.25 -15.84
C ARG A 547 -2.12 5.01 -15.01
N MET A 548 -1.18 4.18 -15.47
CA MET A 548 -0.87 2.87 -14.87
C MET A 548 -0.60 2.97 -13.36
N ASN A 549 0.36 3.79 -12.95
CA ASN A 549 0.75 3.95 -11.55
C ASN A 549 -0.32 4.64 -10.71
N THR A 550 -1.10 5.56 -11.32
CA THR A 550 -2.24 6.19 -10.64
C THR A 550 -3.27 5.13 -10.25
N VAL A 551 -3.69 4.28 -11.18
CA VAL A 551 -4.67 3.21 -10.90
C VAL A 551 -4.07 2.19 -9.94
N PHE A 552 -2.83 1.73 -10.20
CA PHE A 552 -2.13 0.77 -9.35
C PHE A 552 -2.15 1.17 -7.88
N LYS A 553 -1.59 2.34 -7.57
CA LYS A 553 -1.34 2.75 -6.19
C LYS A 553 -2.63 3.16 -5.49
N THR A 554 -3.59 3.75 -6.21
CA THR A 554 -4.85 4.21 -5.60
C THR A 554 -5.92 3.14 -5.51
N TYR A 555 -5.95 2.13 -6.39
CA TYR A 555 -6.91 1.04 -6.26
C TYR A 555 -6.61 0.14 -5.05
N MET A 556 -5.34 -0.01 -4.67
CA MET A 556 -4.98 -0.60 -3.38
C MET A 556 -5.61 0.19 -2.22
N GLN A 557 -5.58 1.53 -2.27
CA GLN A 557 -6.17 2.40 -1.26
C GLN A 557 -7.70 2.26 -1.19
N VAL A 558 -8.35 2.17 -2.36
CA VAL A 558 -9.80 1.90 -2.47
C VAL A 558 -10.14 0.58 -1.79
N TRP A 559 -9.40 -0.48 -2.11
CA TRP A 559 -9.61 -1.81 -1.54
C TRP A 559 -9.53 -1.81 -0.02
N VAL A 560 -8.44 -1.27 0.54
CA VAL A 560 -8.21 -1.32 1.99
C VAL A 560 -9.18 -0.46 2.77
N LEU A 561 -9.64 0.68 2.24
CA LEU A 561 -10.68 1.49 2.89
C LEU A 561 -12.06 0.84 2.82
N TRP A 562 -12.38 0.19 1.69
CA TRP A 562 -13.65 -0.51 1.52
C TRP A 562 -13.72 -1.84 2.27
N ALA A 563 -12.62 -2.55 2.47
CA ALA A 563 -12.60 -3.83 3.17
C ALA A 563 -13.26 -3.81 4.57
N PRO A 564 -12.89 -2.92 5.51
CA PRO A 564 -13.54 -2.87 6.82
C PRO A 564 -14.99 -2.35 6.72
N ALA A 565 -15.28 -1.45 5.79
CA ALA A 565 -16.64 -0.97 5.54
C ALA A 565 -17.56 -2.08 5.00
N ALA A 566 -17.04 -2.92 4.10
CA ALA A 566 -17.72 -4.07 3.53
C ALA A 566 -17.90 -5.16 4.59
N GLY A 567 -16.91 -5.37 5.46
CA GLY A 567 -17.04 -6.28 6.60
C GLY A 567 -18.20 -5.91 7.51
N ALA A 568 -18.28 -4.64 7.92
CA ALA A 568 -19.38 -4.13 8.73
C ALA A 568 -20.73 -4.14 8.00
N ALA A 569 -20.76 -3.78 6.72
CA ALA A 569 -21.96 -3.78 5.89
C ALA A 569 -22.51 -5.20 5.67
N LEU A 570 -21.63 -6.17 5.36
CA LEU A 570 -22.00 -7.56 5.13
C LEU A 570 -22.49 -8.22 6.43
N ALA A 571 -21.80 -7.97 7.55
CA ALA A 571 -22.26 -8.41 8.87
C ALA A 571 -23.64 -7.84 9.21
N THR A 572 -23.92 -6.59 8.85
CA THR A 572 -25.24 -5.97 9.00
C THR A 572 -26.30 -6.66 8.15
N LEU A 573 -26.00 -7.00 6.90
CA LEU A 573 -26.94 -7.69 6.00
C LEU A 573 -27.26 -9.09 6.51
N VAL A 574 -26.29 -9.79 7.10
CA VAL A 574 -26.50 -11.09 7.76
C VAL A 574 -27.33 -10.90 9.05
N ALA A 575 -26.96 -9.97 9.92
CA ALA A 575 -27.53 -9.81 11.26
C ALA A 575 -28.93 -9.17 11.31
N ARG A 576 -29.27 -8.27 10.37
CA ARG A 576 -30.68 -7.83 10.14
C ARG A 576 -31.62 -9.01 9.88
N THR A 577 -31.06 -10.20 9.72
CA THR A 577 -31.78 -11.42 9.48
C THR A 577 -31.44 -12.57 10.45
N THR A 578 -30.98 -12.44 11.70
CA THR A 578 -30.98 -13.60 12.67
C THR A 578 -30.61 -13.28 14.15
N PRO A 579 -31.07 -14.08 15.13
CA PRO A 579 -30.22 -14.76 16.12
C PRO A 579 -29.75 -16.15 15.61
N ALA A 580 -28.58 -16.61 16.04
CA ALA A 580 -27.84 -17.75 15.45
C ALA A 580 -28.48 -19.14 15.72
N PRO A 581 -28.40 -20.10 14.77
CA PRO A 581 -28.82 -21.49 14.97
C PRO A 581 -27.80 -22.30 15.78
N SER A 582 -28.27 -23.37 16.42
CA SER A 582 -27.47 -24.26 17.28
C SER A 582 -26.95 -25.49 16.51
N LEU A 583 -25.90 -26.13 17.03
CA LEU A 583 -25.35 -27.38 16.48
C LEU A 583 -26.36 -28.54 16.41
N ALA A 584 -27.43 -28.50 17.22
CA ALA A 584 -28.51 -29.48 17.18
C ALA A 584 -29.36 -29.35 15.91
N ASP A 585 -29.51 -28.14 15.35
CA ASP A 585 -30.34 -27.86 14.17
C ASP A 585 -29.71 -28.41 12.88
N PHE A 586 -28.38 -28.57 12.85
CA PHE A 586 -27.66 -29.18 11.72
C PHE A 586 -27.74 -30.70 11.71
N ALA A 587 -27.84 -31.34 12.88
CA ALA A 587 -27.87 -32.79 13.01
C ALA A 587 -29.25 -33.40 12.67
N SER A 588 -30.32 -32.60 12.69
CA SER A 588 -31.70 -33.03 12.43
C SER A 588 -32.25 -32.58 11.07
N ALA A 589 -31.40 -32.19 10.13
CA ALA A 589 -31.83 -31.51 8.91
C ALA A 589 -32.60 -32.42 7.93
N ASP A 590 -33.92 -32.39 8.06
CA ASP A 590 -34.87 -32.85 7.03
C ASP A 590 -34.96 -31.81 5.90
N ARG A 591 -35.46 -32.19 4.71
CA ARG A 591 -35.50 -31.31 3.50
C ARG A 591 -36.20 -29.94 3.70
N ALA A 592 -36.96 -29.75 4.79
CA ALA A 592 -37.59 -28.49 5.20
C ALA A 592 -36.62 -27.44 5.79
N SER A 593 -35.39 -27.81 6.15
CA SER A 593 -34.41 -26.89 6.74
C SER A 593 -33.87 -25.82 5.78
N PHE A 594 -34.09 -25.97 4.47
CA PHE A 594 -33.65 -25.01 3.44
C PHE A 594 -34.64 -23.86 3.18
N GLU A 595 -35.87 -23.90 3.71
CA GLU A 595 -36.82 -22.76 3.62
C GLU A 595 -36.35 -21.52 4.42
N HIS A 596 -35.29 -21.65 5.22
CA HIS A 596 -34.81 -20.62 6.14
C HIS A 596 -33.47 -19.99 5.73
N VAL A 597 -32.91 -20.28 4.54
CA VAL A 597 -31.68 -19.62 4.08
C VAL A 597 -31.99 -18.20 3.62
N ARG A 598 -31.66 -17.21 4.45
CA ARG A 598 -32.05 -15.80 4.25
C ARG A 598 -31.14 -15.10 3.24
N PRO A 599 -31.65 -14.15 2.43
CA PRO A 599 -30.91 -13.54 1.31
C PRO A 599 -29.57 -12.90 1.69
N GLY A 600 -29.45 -12.31 2.89
CA GLY A 600 -28.20 -11.73 3.38
C GLY A 600 -27.10 -12.77 3.60
N THR A 601 -27.45 -13.95 4.12
CA THR A 601 -26.53 -15.07 4.29
C THR A 601 -26.14 -15.67 2.93
N VAL A 602 -27.09 -15.82 2.01
CA VAL A 602 -26.80 -16.28 0.63
C VAL A 602 -25.80 -15.34 -0.04
N LEU A 603 -26.05 -14.02 0.04
CA LEU A 603 -25.15 -13.02 -0.50
C LEU A 603 -23.75 -13.11 0.13
N ALA A 604 -23.66 -13.25 1.45
CA ALA A 604 -22.38 -13.39 2.14
C ALA A 604 -21.62 -14.64 1.69
N VAL A 605 -22.29 -15.78 1.59
CA VAL A 605 -21.70 -17.03 1.08
C VAL A 605 -21.22 -16.84 -0.36
N LEU A 606 -22.04 -16.26 -1.24
CA LEU A 606 -21.68 -16.02 -2.63
C LEU A 606 -20.46 -15.10 -2.77
N VAL A 607 -20.43 -13.99 -2.02
CA VAL A 607 -19.30 -13.04 -2.03
C VAL A 607 -18.04 -13.71 -1.49
N VAL A 608 -18.12 -14.41 -0.35
CA VAL A 608 -16.96 -15.10 0.24
C VAL A 608 -16.43 -16.18 -0.70
N LEU A 609 -17.28 -17.05 -1.23
CA LEU A 609 -16.84 -18.13 -2.12
C LEU A 609 -16.25 -17.60 -3.43
N SER A 610 -16.94 -16.65 -4.08
CA SER A 610 -16.47 -16.10 -5.37
C SER A 610 -15.13 -15.38 -5.22
N THR A 611 -14.95 -14.60 -4.16
CA THR A 611 -13.71 -13.85 -3.91
C THR A 611 -12.60 -14.70 -3.27
N SER A 612 -12.89 -15.91 -2.78
CA SER A 612 -11.86 -16.85 -2.30
C SER A 612 -11.26 -17.70 -3.42
N LEU A 613 -11.91 -17.80 -4.58
CA LEU A 613 -11.50 -18.72 -5.64
C LEU A 613 -10.08 -18.44 -6.16
N TYR A 614 -9.75 -17.16 -6.36
CA TYR A 614 -8.39 -16.75 -6.70
C TYR A 614 -7.40 -17.18 -5.63
N GLY A 615 -7.69 -16.92 -4.35
CA GLY A 615 -6.81 -17.29 -3.25
C GLY A 615 -6.57 -18.80 -3.19
N GLY A 616 -7.61 -19.61 -3.40
CA GLY A 616 -7.47 -21.06 -3.48
C GLY A 616 -6.53 -21.52 -4.61
N LEU A 617 -6.72 -20.99 -5.82
CA LEU A 617 -5.91 -21.36 -6.98
C LEU A 617 -4.48 -20.80 -6.89
N ALA A 618 -4.32 -19.51 -6.62
CA ALA A 618 -3.03 -18.85 -6.53
C ALA A 618 -2.17 -19.45 -5.42
N MET A 619 -2.74 -19.80 -4.26
CA MET A 619 -2.01 -20.46 -3.20
C MET A 619 -1.65 -21.90 -3.56
N THR A 620 -2.55 -22.63 -4.24
CA THR A 620 -2.22 -23.98 -4.73
C THR A 620 -1.06 -23.91 -5.71
N ASP A 621 -1.12 -23.04 -6.71
CA ASP A 621 -0.01 -22.79 -7.64
C ASP A 621 1.26 -22.40 -6.89
N HIS A 622 1.20 -21.52 -5.90
CA HIS A 622 2.39 -21.11 -5.15
C HIS A 622 3.08 -22.25 -4.38
N PHE A 623 2.31 -23.26 -3.92
CA PHE A 623 2.84 -24.41 -3.18
C PHE A 623 3.08 -25.66 -4.05
N THR A 624 2.47 -25.74 -5.23
CA THR A 624 2.51 -26.94 -6.11
C THR A 624 3.10 -26.71 -7.48
N ALA A 625 3.02 -25.48 -8.00
CA ALA A 625 3.81 -25.14 -9.17
C ALA A 625 5.27 -25.23 -8.74
N GLU A 626 6.11 -25.68 -9.66
CA GLU A 626 7.55 -25.54 -9.53
C GLU A 626 7.82 -24.03 -9.35
N PRO A 627 8.12 -23.53 -8.12
CA PRO A 627 8.25 -22.11 -7.82
C PRO A 627 9.52 -21.63 -8.51
N GLY A 628 9.37 -21.26 -9.77
CA GLY A 628 10.47 -21.05 -10.68
C GLY A 628 10.77 -19.59 -10.90
N TYR A 629 12.00 -19.18 -10.59
CA TYR A 629 12.61 -18.04 -11.28
C TYR A 629 12.79 -18.46 -12.73
N TYR A 630 12.05 -17.83 -13.65
CA TYR A 630 12.34 -17.90 -15.07
C TYR A 630 13.36 -16.81 -15.37
N ASP A 631 14.60 -17.22 -15.59
CA ASP A 631 15.60 -16.34 -16.17
C ASP A 631 15.32 -16.18 -17.66
N ALA A 632 15.11 -14.95 -18.12
CA ALA A 632 14.91 -14.70 -19.54
C ALA A 632 16.19 -14.94 -20.35
N ASP A 633 17.36 -14.78 -19.73
CA ASP A 633 18.67 -14.90 -20.38
C ASP A 633 19.18 -16.34 -20.34
N SER A 634 18.92 -17.12 -19.28
CA SER A 634 19.32 -18.54 -19.19
C SER A 634 18.24 -19.55 -19.62
N GLN A 635 16.98 -19.13 -19.78
CA GLN A 635 15.82 -19.99 -20.10
C GLN A 635 15.58 -21.15 -19.12
N GLU A 636 16.12 -21.07 -17.89
CA GLU A 636 15.95 -22.12 -16.87
C GLU A 636 14.93 -21.72 -15.80
N LEU A 637 14.28 -22.74 -15.21
CA LEU A 637 13.26 -22.65 -14.16
C LEU A 637 13.76 -23.48 -12.96
N TYR A 638 13.94 -22.89 -11.77
CA TYR A 638 14.33 -23.69 -10.60
C TYR A 638 13.50 -23.43 -9.33
N VAL A 639 13.38 -24.52 -8.57
CA VAL A 639 12.56 -24.71 -7.38
C VAL A 639 13.47 -24.84 -6.16
N PRO A 640 13.31 -24.04 -5.10
CA PRO A 640 14.00 -24.29 -3.83
C PRO A 640 13.74 -25.74 -3.38
N GLU A 641 14.80 -26.52 -3.12
CA GLU A 641 14.66 -27.92 -2.70
C GLU A 641 13.98 -28.04 -1.32
N ASP A 642 14.15 -27.03 -0.46
CA ASP A 642 13.56 -26.92 0.88
C ASP A 642 13.03 -25.50 1.14
N PRO A 643 11.93 -25.34 1.90
CA PRO A 643 11.43 -24.02 2.30
C PRO A 643 12.46 -23.21 3.12
N THR A 644 12.62 -21.94 2.78
CA THR A 644 13.55 -21.00 3.43
C THR A 644 13.04 -19.57 3.35
N LEU A 645 13.46 -18.73 4.29
CA LEU A 645 13.22 -17.28 4.26
C LEU A 645 14.40 -16.47 3.69
N ASP A 646 15.48 -17.13 3.26
CA ASP A 646 16.64 -16.47 2.70
C ASP A 646 16.32 -15.90 1.31
N ALA A 647 16.08 -14.59 1.29
CA ALA A 647 15.73 -13.84 0.09
C ALA A 647 16.84 -13.86 -0.98
N THR A 648 18.08 -14.15 -0.61
CA THR A 648 19.26 -14.12 -1.49
C THR A 648 19.76 -15.50 -1.89
N GLN A 649 19.16 -16.59 -1.39
CA GLN A 649 19.61 -17.95 -1.70
C GLN A 649 19.62 -18.23 -3.21
N PHE A 650 18.68 -17.65 -3.95
CA PHE A 650 18.61 -17.79 -5.40
C PHE A 650 19.93 -17.38 -6.10
N VAL A 651 20.68 -16.42 -5.55
CA VAL A 651 21.96 -15.97 -6.14
C VAL A 651 22.97 -17.11 -6.20
N ALA A 652 23.09 -17.91 -5.13
CA ALA A 652 24.00 -19.06 -5.12
C ALA A 652 23.57 -20.18 -6.10
N ASN A 653 22.29 -20.21 -6.47
CA ASN A 653 21.74 -21.24 -7.36
C ASN A 653 21.80 -20.83 -8.84
N TYR A 654 21.54 -19.56 -9.15
CA TYR A 654 21.40 -19.04 -10.52
C TYR A 654 22.58 -18.19 -11.00
N HIS A 655 23.31 -17.59 -10.05
CA HIS A 655 24.42 -16.69 -10.30
C HIS A 655 25.62 -17.10 -9.43
N ALA A 656 25.88 -18.41 -9.36
CA ALA A 656 26.90 -19.02 -8.50
C ALA A 656 28.29 -18.40 -8.71
N ASP A 657 28.60 -18.10 -9.98
CA ASP A 657 29.83 -17.47 -10.43
C ASP A 657 30.04 -16.04 -9.89
N GLU A 658 28.96 -15.38 -9.47
CA GLU A 658 28.93 -14.02 -8.94
C GLU A 658 28.72 -13.98 -7.41
N ALA A 659 28.10 -15.01 -6.84
CA ALA A 659 27.67 -15.04 -5.44
C ALA A 659 28.79 -14.70 -4.45
N ALA A 660 29.97 -15.31 -4.62
CA ALA A 660 31.13 -15.07 -3.74
C ALA A 660 31.66 -13.63 -3.84
N ALA A 661 31.60 -13.03 -5.03
CA ALA A 661 32.04 -11.64 -5.24
C ALA A 661 31.05 -10.65 -4.62
N ILE A 662 29.75 -10.90 -4.75
CA ILE A 662 28.69 -10.09 -4.14
C ILE A 662 28.80 -10.16 -2.60
N ASP A 663 29.01 -11.33 -2.01
CA ASP A 663 29.22 -11.49 -0.57
C ASP A 663 30.48 -10.74 -0.10
N TRP A 664 31.60 -10.85 -0.83
CA TRP A 664 32.83 -10.13 -0.51
C TRP A 664 32.67 -8.60 -0.58
N LEU A 665 31.89 -8.11 -1.54
CA LEU A 665 31.54 -6.69 -1.63
C LEU A 665 30.62 -6.29 -0.46
N ASP A 666 29.67 -7.13 -0.07
CA ASP A 666 28.77 -6.82 1.04
C ASP A 666 29.51 -6.68 2.39
N GLU A 667 30.61 -7.40 2.57
CA GLU A 667 31.45 -7.31 3.76
C GLU A 667 32.26 -6.00 3.85
N LYS A 668 32.29 -5.18 2.79
CA LYS A 668 33.04 -3.92 2.81
C LYS A 668 32.44 -2.93 3.81
N PRO A 669 33.28 -2.33 4.69
CA PRO A 669 32.81 -1.37 5.66
C PRO A 669 32.42 -0.05 4.98
N GLY A 670 31.41 0.62 5.53
CA GLY A 670 30.95 1.91 5.01
C GLY A 670 30.25 1.80 3.67
N GLN A 671 30.33 2.90 2.89
CA GLN A 671 29.81 2.97 1.53
C GLN A 671 30.97 3.10 0.56
N VAL A 672 30.95 2.28 -0.49
CA VAL A 672 31.90 2.35 -1.60
C VAL A 672 31.16 2.59 -2.91
N THR A 673 31.87 3.14 -3.90
CA THR A 673 31.40 3.29 -5.28
C THR A 673 31.99 2.20 -6.15
N ILE A 674 31.12 1.52 -6.89
CA ILE A 674 31.46 0.41 -7.78
C ILE A 674 31.19 0.86 -9.23
N ALA A 675 32.17 0.71 -10.10
CA ALA A 675 31.95 0.77 -11.55
C ALA A 675 31.52 -0.61 -12.04
N ALA A 676 30.30 -0.68 -12.56
CA ALA A 676 29.68 -1.87 -13.16
C ALA A 676 28.90 -1.45 -14.42
N ALA A 677 28.49 -2.40 -15.25
CA ALA A 677 27.67 -2.12 -16.42
C ALA A 677 26.34 -1.47 -16.00
N PRO A 678 25.90 -0.37 -16.64
CA PRO A 678 24.65 0.29 -16.28
C PRO A 678 23.43 -0.47 -16.81
N GLY A 679 22.33 -0.45 -16.05
CA GLY A 679 21.06 -1.08 -16.42
C GLY A 679 20.20 -0.21 -17.34
N TRP A 680 20.16 -0.50 -18.64
CA TRP A 680 19.34 0.27 -19.62
C TRP A 680 17.86 -0.11 -19.66
N GLY A 681 17.46 -1.18 -18.95
CA GLY A 681 16.09 -1.64 -18.84
C GLY A 681 15.76 -2.04 -17.42
N LEU A 682 14.47 -2.10 -17.11
CA LEU A 682 13.95 -2.58 -15.84
C LEU A 682 13.79 -4.10 -15.86
N TYR A 683 13.74 -4.71 -14.67
CA TYR A 683 13.37 -6.11 -14.45
C TYR A 683 14.34 -7.14 -15.06
N ARG A 684 15.64 -6.84 -15.04
CA ARG A 684 16.73 -7.70 -15.54
C ARG A 684 17.79 -7.91 -14.48
N TRP A 685 18.54 -9.01 -14.60
CA TRP A 685 19.75 -9.23 -13.80
C TRP A 685 20.86 -8.29 -14.27
N THR A 686 20.83 -7.07 -13.75
CA THR A 686 21.87 -6.05 -13.96
C THR A 686 22.12 -5.36 -12.64
N ASN A 687 23.38 -5.01 -12.37
CA ASN A 687 23.81 -4.37 -11.14
C ASN A 687 23.50 -5.17 -9.83
N PRO A 688 23.71 -6.50 -9.77
CA PRO A 688 23.50 -7.26 -8.54
C PRO A 688 24.44 -6.81 -7.41
N GLU A 689 25.66 -6.35 -7.76
CA GLU A 689 26.69 -5.88 -6.84
C GLU A 689 26.25 -4.66 -6.03
N SER A 690 25.45 -3.75 -6.60
CA SER A 690 24.88 -2.60 -5.88
C SER A 690 23.50 -2.93 -5.30
N SER A 691 22.68 -3.69 -6.01
CA SER A 691 21.30 -3.99 -5.60
C SER A 691 21.22 -4.91 -4.38
N LEU A 692 22.14 -5.86 -4.25
CA LEU A 692 22.14 -6.82 -3.13
C LEU A 692 23.01 -6.39 -1.95
N THR A 693 23.97 -5.48 -2.16
CA THR A 693 24.85 -5.00 -1.10
C THR A 693 24.43 -3.64 -0.55
N GLY A 694 23.75 -2.81 -1.35
CA GLY A 694 23.42 -1.41 -1.02
C GLY A 694 24.60 -0.45 -1.21
N HIS A 695 25.72 -0.91 -1.77
CA HIS A 695 26.80 -0.04 -2.27
C HIS A 695 26.37 0.72 -3.53
N MET A 696 27.07 1.79 -3.85
CA MET A 696 26.70 2.65 -4.98
C MET A 696 27.28 2.09 -6.27
N SER A 697 26.48 2.05 -7.33
CA SER A 697 26.98 1.96 -8.70
C SER A 697 27.08 3.36 -9.32
N VAL A 698 28.03 3.57 -10.23
CA VAL A 698 28.12 4.81 -11.03
C VAL A 698 26.77 5.13 -11.69
N ALA A 699 26.14 4.11 -12.27
CA ALA A 699 24.75 4.10 -12.72
C ALA A 699 24.20 2.67 -12.59
N GLY A 700 23.11 2.50 -11.84
CA GLY A 700 22.43 1.22 -11.63
C GLY A 700 21.27 1.01 -12.60
N TRP A 701 20.07 0.67 -12.09
CA TRP A 701 18.89 0.47 -12.92
C TRP A 701 18.31 1.77 -13.49
N ALA A 702 17.72 1.68 -14.67
CA ALA A 702 16.95 2.75 -15.33
C ALA A 702 15.71 3.24 -14.56
N HIS A 703 15.45 2.68 -13.37
CA HIS A 703 14.42 3.17 -12.45
C HIS A 703 14.67 4.65 -12.07
N GLU A 704 15.95 5.03 -12.01
CA GLU A 704 16.40 6.41 -11.79
C GLU A 704 15.83 7.44 -12.79
N ILE A 705 15.42 7.02 -14.00
CA ILE A 705 14.73 7.90 -14.96
C ILE A 705 13.48 8.52 -14.32
N GLY A 706 12.71 7.73 -13.57
CA GLY A 706 11.49 8.18 -12.92
C GLY A 706 11.72 9.26 -11.85
N TYR A 707 12.97 9.43 -11.39
CA TYR A 707 13.32 10.35 -10.32
C TYR A 707 14.15 11.54 -10.79
N ARG A 708 15.14 11.28 -11.65
CA ARG A 708 16.16 12.23 -12.09
C ARG A 708 15.96 12.73 -13.53
N GLY A 709 15.03 12.12 -14.26
CA GLY A 709 14.75 12.40 -15.66
C GLY A 709 15.65 11.59 -16.61
N GLU A 710 15.10 11.29 -17.79
CA GLU A 710 15.76 10.44 -18.78
C GLU A 710 17.14 10.95 -19.22
N GLU A 711 17.28 12.24 -19.50
CA GLU A 711 18.54 12.83 -19.98
C GLU A 711 19.67 12.65 -18.95
N THR A 712 19.40 13.00 -17.69
CA THR A 712 20.35 12.89 -16.57
C THR A 712 20.84 11.45 -16.39
N TYR A 713 19.90 10.50 -16.38
CA TYR A 713 20.23 9.09 -16.20
C TYR A 713 21.05 8.56 -17.38
N ARG A 714 20.61 8.82 -18.62
CA ARG A 714 21.29 8.31 -19.82
C ARG A 714 22.69 8.87 -19.98
N ALA A 715 22.93 10.13 -19.58
CA ALA A 715 24.27 10.71 -19.56
C ALA A 715 25.21 9.98 -18.58
N ARG A 716 24.74 9.71 -17.35
CA ARG A 716 25.50 8.97 -16.34
C ARG A 716 25.76 7.52 -16.77
N ALA A 717 24.75 6.86 -17.35
CA ALA A 717 24.90 5.51 -17.89
C ALA A 717 25.92 5.47 -19.04
N ALA A 718 25.94 6.47 -19.92
CA ALA A 718 26.95 6.55 -20.97
C ALA A 718 28.37 6.70 -20.43
N ASP A 719 28.55 7.43 -19.33
CA ASP A 719 29.85 7.50 -18.65
C ASP A 719 30.24 6.17 -18.00
N ALA A 720 29.29 5.45 -17.37
CA ALA A 720 29.54 4.11 -16.85
C ALA A 720 29.98 3.14 -17.97
N ASP A 721 29.32 3.17 -19.13
CA ASP A 721 29.74 2.42 -20.33
C ASP A 721 31.16 2.82 -20.80
N ALA A 722 31.47 4.12 -20.77
CA ALA A 722 32.76 4.63 -21.20
C ALA A 722 33.92 4.18 -20.29
N ILE A 723 33.68 3.88 -19.01
CA ILE A 723 34.71 3.29 -18.13
C ILE A 723 35.24 1.98 -18.72
N PHE A 724 34.36 1.15 -19.30
CA PHE A 724 34.76 -0.14 -19.87
C PHE A 724 35.30 -0.02 -21.31
N GLN A 725 34.79 0.92 -22.10
CA GLN A 725 35.09 1.00 -23.55
C GLN A 725 36.19 2.01 -23.92
N ALA A 726 36.38 3.07 -23.13
CA ALA A 726 37.27 4.17 -23.51
C ALA A 726 38.75 3.86 -23.26
N GLY A 727 39.63 4.68 -23.86
CA GLY A 727 41.07 4.60 -23.63
C GLY A 727 41.48 4.98 -22.20
N PRO A 728 42.72 4.65 -21.78
CA PRO A 728 43.17 4.76 -20.38
C PRO A 728 42.98 6.13 -19.73
N GLU A 729 43.18 7.23 -20.46
CA GLU A 729 43.03 8.59 -19.94
C GLU A 729 41.57 8.93 -19.58
N ARG A 730 40.62 8.68 -20.50
CA ARG A 730 39.19 8.93 -20.24
C ARG A 730 38.67 8.00 -19.15
N ARG A 731 39.11 6.74 -19.14
CA ARG A 731 38.79 5.77 -18.10
C ARG A 731 39.27 6.25 -16.73
N ALA A 732 40.54 6.64 -16.59
CA ALA A 732 41.09 7.17 -15.33
C ALA A 732 40.37 8.44 -14.87
N ALA A 733 40.02 9.34 -15.80
CA ALA A 733 39.25 10.54 -15.49
C ALA A 733 37.86 10.22 -14.92
N LEU A 734 37.14 9.26 -15.51
CA LEU A 734 35.81 8.83 -15.03
C LEU A 734 35.88 8.10 -13.68
N LEU A 735 36.87 7.24 -13.47
CA LEU A 735 37.10 6.58 -12.17
C LEU A 735 37.36 7.59 -11.05
N ALA A 736 38.05 8.69 -11.36
CA ALA A 736 38.29 9.78 -10.42
C ALA A 736 37.06 10.68 -10.23
N GLU A 737 36.33 10.99 -11.30
CA GLU A 737 35.13 11.85 -11.28
C GLU A 737 34.03 11.28 -10.39
N TYR A 738 33.81 9.97 -10.46
CA TYR A 738 32.79 9.28 -9.67
C TYR A 738 33.31 8.68 -8.35
N GLU A 739 34.57 8.99 -7.98
CA GLU A 739 35.22 8.45 -6.78
C GLU A 739 35.05 6.93 -6.67
N VAL A 740 35.32 6.21 -7.77
CA VAL A 740 35.19 4.75 -7.83
C VAL A 740 36.22 4.09 -6.92
N ASP A 741 35.79 3.21 -6.03
CA ASP A 741 36.67 2.40 -5.17
C ASP A 741 36.96 1.04 -5.81
N TYR A 742 35.96 0.45 -6.47
CA TYR A 742 36.07 -0.86 -7.09
C TYR A 742 35.52 -0.88 -8.52
N VAL A 743 36.16 -1.65 -9.40
CA VAL A 743 35.58 -2.01 -10.70
C VAL A 743 35.18 -3.47 -10.67
N TYR A 744 33.91 -3.76 -10.94
CA TYR A 744 33.36 -5.09 -11.00
C TYR A 744 33.34 -5.57 -12.46
N VAL A 745 33.99 -6.71 -12.73
CA VAL A 745 33.98 -7.35 -14.05
C VAL A 745 33.45 -8.77 -13.91
N GLY A 746 32.14 -8.93 -14.04
CA GLY A 746 31.44 -10.22 -14.02
C GLY A 746 30.88 -10.63 -15.39
N PRO A 747 29.97 -11.62 -15.43
CA PRO A 747 29.32 -12.08 -16.65
C PRO A 747 28.65 -10.95 -17.43
N THR A 748 27.88 -10.08 -16.77
CA THR A 748 27.19 -8.95 -17.42
C THR A 748 28.16 -8.00 -18.12
N GLU A 749 29.30 -7.68 -17.51
CA GLU A 749 30.32 -6.83 -18.13
C GLU A 749 31.00 -7.52 -19.31
N ARG A 750 31.34 -8.80 -19.19
CA ARG A 750 32.02 -9.56 -20.26
C ARG A 750 31.12 -9.76 -21.48
N ASP A 751 29.86 -10.10 -21.26
CA ASP A 751 28.86 -10.25 -22.33
C ASP A 751 28.68 -8.95 -23.12
N ARG A 752 28.80 -7.81 -22.43
CA ARG A 752 28.55 -6.49 -23.01
C ARG A 752 29.79 -5.86 -23.66
N TYR A 753 30.96 -6.01 -23.04
CA TYR A 753 32.18 -5.30 -23.43
C TYR A 753 33.29 -6.21 -23.97
N GLY A 754 33.15 -7.52 -23.87
CA GLY A 754 34.12 -8.53 -24.31
C GLY A 754 34.84 -9.23 -23.15
N ASP A 755 35.22 -10.50 -23.37
CA ASP A 755 35.90 -11.34 -22.38
C ASP A 755 37.31 -10.85 -22.00
N ASP A 756 37.93 -10.01 -22.84
CA ASP A 756 39.28 -9.48 -22.65
C ASP A 756 39.31 -8.14 -21.88
N VAL A 757 38.15 -7.68 -21.37
CA VAL A 757 38.08 -6.44 -20.61
C VAL A 757 38.94 -6.52 -19.33
N THR A 758 39.94 -5.65 -19.25
CA THR A 758 40.89 -5.59 -18.13
C THR A 758 41.23 -4.15 -17.74
N PHE A 759 41.58 -3.97 -16.47
CA PHE A 759 41.97 -2.69 -15.86
C PHE A 759 43.43 -2.68 -15.38
N GLU A 760 44.20 -3.75 -15.56
CA GLU A 760 45.61 -3.80 -15.13
C GLU A 760 46.52 -2.79 -15.86
N THR A 761 46.09 -2.31 -17.02
CA THR A 761 46.80 -1.30 -17.81
C THR A 761 46.54 0.13 -17.33
N VAL A 762 45.61 0.32 -16.38
CA VAL A 762 45.25 1.63 -15.85
C VAL A 762 46.12 1.93 -14.62
N PRO A 763 46.97 2.97 -14.63
CA PRO A 763 47.78 3.32 -13.47
C PRO A 763 46.91 3.56 -12.24
N GLY A 764 47.27 2.92 -11.12
CA GLY A 764 46.52 3.04 -9.87
C GLY A 764 45.32 2.10 -9.75
N VAL A 765 45.11 1.18 -10.69
CA VAL A 765 44.08 0.12 -10.59
C VAL A 765 44.77 -1.24 -10.51
N THR A 766 44.39 -2.06 -9.52
CA THR A 766 44.99 -3.38 -9.27
C THR A 766 43.91 -4.42 -8.98
N VAL A 767 44.16 -5.69 -9.28
CA VAL A 767 43.23 -6.77 -8.90
C VAL A 767 43.15 -6.84 -7.38
N ALA A 768 41.94 -6.65 -6.84
CA ALA A 768 41.65 -6.75 -5.41
C ALA A 768 41.38 -8.20 -5.01
N GLU A 769 40.57 -8.89 -5.82
CA GLU A 769 40.18 -10.28 -5.62
C GLU A 769 39.74 -10.89 -6.96
N GLN A 770 39.99 -12.19 -7.14
CA GLN A 770 39.60 -12.94 -8.34
C GLN A 770 38.78 -14.17 -7.94
N PHE A 771 37.53 -14.20 -8.40
CA PHE A 771 36.59 -15.29 -8.24
C PHE A 771 36.46 -16.07 -9.56
N GLU A 772 35.70 -17.16 -9.57
CA GLU A 772 35.54 -18.02 -10.75
C GLU A 772 34.97 -17.25 -11.96
N GLY A 773 33.89 -16.48 -11.77
CA GLY A 773 33.28 -15.67 -12.84
C GLY A 773 33.49 -14.17 -12.74
N VAL A 774 34.06 -13.66 -11.64
CA VAL A 774 34.18 -12.21 -11.38
C VAL A 774 35.61 -11.83 -11.02
N THR A 775 36.11 -10.76 -11.65
CA THR A 775 37.33 -10.07 -11.19
C THR A 775 36.95 -8.72 -10.62
N VAL A 776 37.34 -8.45 -9.38
CA VAL A 776 37.14 -7.13 -8.75
C VAL A 776 38.48 -6.41 -8.70
N TYR A 777 38.53 -5.19 -9.25
CA TYR A 777 39.71 -4.33 -9.21
C TYR A 777 39.53 -3.25 -8.15
N GLU A 778 40.57 -2.96 -7.37
CA GLU A 778 40.63 -1.82 -6.45
C GLU A 778 41.25 -0.62 -7.15
N VAL A 779 40.69 0.56 -6.88
CA VAL A 779 41.08 1.83 -7.48
C VAL A 779 41.73 2.72 -6.43
N ASN A 780 43.01 3.02 -6.63
CA ASN A 780 43.74 3.96 -5.78
C ASN A 780 43.61 5.39 -6.33
N GLN A 781 42.69 6.16 -5.75
CA GLN A 781 42.40 7.53 -6.13
C GLN A 781 43.63 8.45 -6.12
N SER A 782 44.58 8.25 -5.21
CA SER A 782 45.80 9.07 -5.14
C SER A 782 46.76 8.83 -6.30
N GLN A 783 46.78 7.60 -6.83
CA GLN A 783 47.65 7.21 -7.95
C GLN A 783 47.04 7.60 -9.29
N LEU A 784 45.71 7.57 -9.42
CA LEU A 784 44.99 8.09 -10.60
C LEU A 784 45.29 9.58 -10.84
N GLN A 785 45.28 10.40 -9.79
CA GLN A 785 45.51 11.84 -9.88
C GLN A 785 46.97 12.19 -10.19
N ALA A 786 47.94 11.40 -9.71
CA ALA A 786 49.36 11.58 -10.01
C ALA A 786 49.71 11.29 -11.48
N GLY A 787 49.02 10.32 -12.10
CA GLY A 787 49.17 10.00 -13.53
C GLY A 787 48.75 11.18 -14.43
N ASN A 788 47.62 11.81 -14.12
CA ASN A 788 47.09 12.95 -14.89
C ASN A 788 47.96 14.22 -14.79
N ALA A 789 48.65 14.44 -13.66
CA ALA A 789 49.56 15.59 -13.49
C ALA A 789 50.91 15.42 -14.21
N SER A 790 51.29 14.19 -14.56
CA SER A 790 52.57 13.88 -15.23
C SER A 790 52.49 13.89 -16.76
N GLY A 791 51.28 14.00 -17.32
CA GLY A 791 51.02 14.03 -18.77
C GLY A 791 50.61 15.39 -19.34
N SER A 792 50.60 16.47 -18.54
CA SER A 792 50.30 17.84 -18.98
C SER A 792 51.53 18.64 -19.39
#